data_AF-A0A835QMY6-F1
#
_entry.id   AF-A0A835QMY6-F1
#
_cell.length_a   1.000
_cell.length_b   1.000
_cell.length_c   1.000
_cell.angle_alpha   90.00
_cell.angle_beta   90.00
_cell.angle_gamma   90.00
#
_symmetry.space_group_name_H-M   'P 1'
#
loop_
_entity.id
_entity.type
_entity.pdbx_description
1 polymer ?
#
loop_
_entity_poly.entity_id
_entity_poly.type
_entity_poly.pdbx_seq_one_letter_code
_entity_poly.pdbx_strand_id
1 'polypeptide(L)'
;MPLFLSEEEFCLISNDAAMVAERADAFIRDIRMQLDVVRAEADAKSIAVEQNCAIIEQKYAALSLEFLQLQSENAQLSASNEKQLSELAEAKAEKHQLHIKEIGKDGEIERLSLEVAELQKSRRHFLDLVEQKDAEIRERDTTIQSYINKIVQLTEYNSSKESKLFEIEADLARCQAACTRVTQEKELLDKQNLWLDEELTTKANTLVELRRSQMDVEADLTGKIAELERQVKEYSTSLNRSKERVKELELRVKSLEEDLCLSKDVAAGNEEHFISELSTVNKLAELYKGSSEEWSKKAGELEGVIKALETHLNQVADDYKEKLEKESSLRKDLEKESDNLRMQLEKCEAELESTRKANEFSLLPLSILPFNTNVEEPMIGEVRSDLSQDSTRMLVPRVAAGVSGTALAASLLRDGWSLTKMYEKYQEAADALRHEKWGRRHAETVLERVLQEIEEKAEMILEERAEHERMEEAYATMNEKLQQALLEHESYESALRKSKAELRRRERECSIAQKEINDLQKQVTVLLKECQDIQLRCGGTPQVYLNDSLTATANFEGGLLDTDQVISQQHLNFKDISELVEQNVKLRSLVHKLAADIEKKEAELKDEFQVDLQRIANEAESKVEVVLKRSEEQASMIDSLHSSVAMYKRLYEEEQKFRSYHAPTTTVSDDGKKELMLLFEGSQDVSKKSPHEHLSNRAKILEEELSKLSMELISARAERDKMLLEANFSKERLDSFIKEFDQQVSILKHEKEILVSSEKRASAEVQSLTERVHRLQTSLDTIQSAEEIRENGRAAERRKQDDYLRLIERDWAEAKKELQEERDRARFVDLEARFKHAGKQVMTDVGKDDPTVLSTHETSEELWKVKEELEKVKDEARASKDYMLQYKEVARTNEIALKQIEIAHENYKSEALKLKQALEDEVQSLKGQILNLKEAMR
;
A
#
# COMPACT_ATOMS: atom_id res chain seq x y z
N MET A 1 -92.74 115.25 157.53
CA MET A 1 -93.99 114.97 158.26
C MET A 1 -94.56 113.62 157.85
N PRO A 2 -95.50 113.46 156.89
CA PRO A 2 -96.28 112.22 156.73
C PRO A 2 -95.48 110.96 156.33
N LEU A 3 -94.20 111.10 155.96
CA LEU A 3 -93.29 109.98 155.65
C LEU A 3 -92.54 109.44 156.88
N PHE A 4 -92.53 110.14 158.01
CA PHE A 4 -91.76 109.76 159.22
C PHE A 4 -92.52 109.97 160.55
N LEU A 5 -93.66 110.66 160.52
CA LEU A 5 -94.64 110.78 161.60
C LEU A 5 -96.03 110.63 161.00
N SER A 6 -96.88 109.83 161.64
CA SER A 6 -98.32 109.80 161.33
C SER A 6 -99.02 111.10 161.79
N GLU A 7 -100.20 111.41 161.25
CA GLU A 7 -100.94 112.62 161.65
C GLU A 7 -101.36 112.58 163.12
N GLU A 8 -101.67 111.40 163.66
CA GLU A 8 -101.99 111.20 165.08
C GLU A 8 -100.78 111.49 166.00
N GLU A 9 -99.60 110.97 165.65
CA GLU A 9 -98.35 111.28 166.36
C GLU A 9 -97.96 112.76 166.23
N PHE A 10 -98.20 113.36 165.06
CA PHE A 10 -97.90 114.78 164.84
C PHE A 10 -98.80 115.68 165.69
N CYS A 11 -100.10 115.39 165.84
CA CYS A 11 -100.97 116.14 166.73
C CYS A 11 -100.49 116.08 168.20
N LEU A 12 -100.06 114.90 168.67
CA LEU A 12 -99.55 114.72 170.04
C LEU A 12 -98.19 115.39 170.29
N ILE A 13 -97.29 115.40 169.30
CA ILE A 13 -95.89 115.85 169.45
C ILE A 13 -95.69 117.29 168.89
N SER A 14 -96.74 117.91 168.35
CA SER A 14 -96.72 119.26 167.74
C SER A 14 -96.06 120.37 168.57
N ASN A 15 -96.07 120.25 169.90
CA ASN A 15 -95.47 121.21 170.83
C ASN A 15 -93.98 120.98 171.13
N ASP A 16 -93.38 119.88 170.68
CA ASP A 16 -91.96 119.54 170.92
C ASP A 16 -91.22 119.22 169.61
N ALA A 17 -90.56 120.24 169.05
CA ALA A 17 -89.87 120.15 167.77
C ALA A 17 -88.63 119.23 167.77
N ALA A 18 -88.06 118.89 168.94
CA ALA A 18 -86.84 118.09 169.02
C ALA A 18 -87.10 116.63 168.59
N MET A 19 -88.17 116.02 169.14
CA MET A 19 -88.58 114.64 168.82
C MET A 19 -89.00 114.49 167.35
N VAL A 20 -89.56 115.56 166.76
CA VAL A 20 -89.89 115.64 165.32
C VAL A 20 -88.61 115.60 164.47
N ALA A 21 -87.59 116.37 164.85
CA ALA A 21 -86.33 116.45 164.11
C ALA A 21 -85.53 115.14 164.20
N GLU A 22 -85.36 114.55 165.39
CA GLU A 22 -84.58 113.32 165.56
C GLU A 22 -85.17 112.14 164.77
N ARG A 23 -86.51 112.05 164.71
CA ARG A 23 -87.21 111.03 163.94
C ARG A 23 -87.13 111.25 162.43
N ALA A 24 -87.07 112.51 161.98
CA ALA A 24 -86.73 112.85 160.60
C ALA A 24 -85.28 112.46 160.26
N ASP A 25 -84.31 112.77 161.13
CA ASP A 25 -82.90 112.45 160.94
C ASP A 25 -82.61 110.94 161.01
N ALA A 26 -83.38 110.18 161.78
CA ALA A 26 -83.33 108.71 161.75
C ALA A 26 -83.78 108.17 160.38
N PHE A 27 -84.91 108.64 159.87
CA PHE A 27 -85.45 108.26 158.56
C PHE A 27 -84.52 108.70 157.40
N ILE A 28 -83.92 109.89 157.47
CA ILE A 28 -82.94 110.38 156.50
C ILE A 28 -81.65 109.55 156.55
N ARG A 29 -81.19 109.10 157.72
CA ARG A 29 -80.03 108.19 157.85
C ARG A 29 -80.33 106.81 157.26
N ASP A 30 -81.50 106.25 157.51
CA ASP A 30 -81.89 104.95 156.96
C ASP A 30 -82.03 105.01 155.42
N ILE A 31 -82.69 106.04 154.88
CA ILE A 31 -82.73 106.27 153.42
C ILE A 31 -81.33 106.44 152.82
N ARG A 32 -80.42 107.16 153.48
CA ARG A 32 -79.03 107.29 153.01
C ARG A 32 -78.31 105.93 153.01
N MET A 33 -78.44 105.16 154.09
CA MET A 33 -77.86 103.82 154.17
C MET A 33 -78.42 102.87 153.10
N GLN A 34 -79.74 102.88 152.87
CA GLN A 34 -80.37 102.10 151.80
C GLN A 34 -79.90 102.56 150.41
N LEU A 35 -79.77 103.86 150.17
CA LEU A 35 -79.30 104.42 148.91
C LEU A 35 -77.80 104.15 148.67
N ASP A 36 -77.00 104.09 149.73
CA ASP A 36 -75.58 103.72 149.65
C ASP A 36 -75.39 102.22 149.46
N VAL A 37 -76.23 101.37 150.05
CA VAL A 37 -76.30 99.93 149.74
C VAL A 37 -76.75 99.69 148.31
N VAL A 38 -77.79 100.39 147.82
CA VAL A 38 -78.26 100.27 146.43
C VAL A 38 -77.20 100.77 145.44
N ARG A 39 -76.41 101.79 145.78
CA ARG A 39 -75.24 102.21 144.99
C ARG A 39 -74.15 101.14 144.99
N ALA A 40 -73.73 100.63 146.16
CA ALA A 40 -72.74 99.57 146.24
C ALA A 40 -73.18 98.29 145.49
N GLU A 41 -74.47 97.95 145.53
CA GLU A 41 -75.05 96.87 144.73
C GLU A 41 -75.04 97.17 143.23
N ALA A 42 -75.33 98.41 142.81
CA ALA A 42 -75.30 98.81 141.40
C ALA A 42 -73.87 98.82 140.85
N ASP A 43 -72.92 99.35 141.62
CA ASP A 43 -71.49 99.36 141.29
C ASP A 43 -70.94 97.93 141.22
N ALA A 44 -71.28 97.06 142.17
CA ALA A 44 -70.92 95.64 142.15
C ALA A 44 -71.55 94.90 140.95
N LYS A 45 -72.78 95.24 140.56
CA LYS A 45 -73.43 94.70 139.35
C LYS A 45 -72.76 95.22 138.07
N SER A 46 -72.35 96.49 138.02
CA SER A 46 -71.58 97.05 136.89
C SER A 46 -70.25 96.34 136.73
N ILE A 47 -69.47 96.24 137.81
CA ILE A 47 -68.18 95.53 137.84
C ILE A 47 -68.35 94.06 137.45
N ALA A 48 -69.40 93.37 137.92
CA ALA A 48 -69.68 92.00 137.51
C ALA A 48 -70.08 91.87 136.04
N VAL A 49 -70.80 92.84 135.46
CA VAL A 49 -71.10 92.89 134.02
C VAL A 49 -69.83 93.17 133.21
N GLU A 50 -69.03 94.16 133.60
CA GLU A 50 -67.76 94.53 132.96
C GLU A 50 -66.76 93.35 132.97
N GLN A 51 -66.63 92.64 134.09
CA GLN A 51 -65.81 91.42 134.18
C GLN A 51 -66.33 90.30 133.28
N ASN A 52 -67.66 90.09 133.22
CA ASN A 52 -68.25 89.10 132.32
C ASN A 52 -68.05 89.49 130.85
N CYS A 53 -68.20 90.77 130.48
CA CYS A 53 -67.91 91.28 129.14
C CYS A 53 -66.44 91.05 128.77
N ALA A 54 -65.48 91.43 129.63
CA ALA A 54 -64.06 91.20 129.40
C ALA A 54 -63.71 89.70 129.22
N ILE A 55 -64.34 88.81 130.01
CA ILE A 55 -64.19 87.35 129.86
C ILE A 55 -64.79 86.84 128.54
N ILE A 56 -65.92 87.41 128.08
CA ILE A 56 -66.55 87.06 126.80
C ILE A 56 -65.71 87.58 125.62
N GLU A 57 -65.20 88.82 125.70
CA GLU A 57 -64.29 89.41 124.72
C GLU A 57 -62.99 88.62 124.61
N GLN A 58 -62.39 88.22 125.73
CA GLN A 58 -61.19 87.36 125.73
C GLN A 58 -61.46 86.00 125.07
N LYS A 59 -62.62 85.37 125.36
CA LYS A 59 -63.04 84.11 124.72
C LYS A 59 -63.31 84.28 123.22
N TYR A 60 -63.94 85.38 122.82
CA TYR A 60 -64.21 85.68 121.41
C TYR A 60 -62.91 85.97 120.65
N ALA A 61 -61.98 86.71 121.25
CA ALA A 61 -60.66 86.95 120.68
C ALA A 61 -59.85 85.64 120.52
N ALA A 62 -59.88 84.76 121.52
CA ALA A 62 -59.25 83.44 121.43
C ALA A 62 -59.88 82.58 120.33
N LEU A 63 -61.21 82.44 120.31
CA LEU A 63 -61.94 81.65 119.32
C LEU A 63 -61.79 82.20 117.89
N SER A 64 -61.71 83.53 117.74
CA SER A 64 -61.43 84.19 116.46
C SER A 64 -60.00 83.91 115.98
N LEU A 65 -59.02 83.89 116.90
CA LEU A 65 -57.63 83.55 116.59
C LEU A 65 -57.50 82.05 116.22
N GLU A 66 -58.17 81.15 116.94
CA GLU A 66 -58.26 79.73 116.60
C GLU A 66 -58.94 79.52 115.23
N PHE A 67 -60.04 80.25 114.94
CA PHE A 67 -60.70 80.20 113.64
C PHE A 67 -59.79 80.68 112.51
N LEU A 68 -59.05 81.78 112.70
CA LEU A 68 -58.09 82.28 111.71
C LEU A 68 -56.90 81.32 111.51
N GLN A 69 -56.44 80.64 112.57
CA GLN A 69 -55.45 79.57 112.47
C GLN A 69 -56.00 78.41 111.62
N LEU A 70 -57.15 77.84 111.98
CA LEU A 70 -57.80 76.76 111.23
C LEU A 70 -58.12 77.14 109.78
N GLN A 71 -58.51 78.39 109.53
CA GLN A 71 -58.73 78.91 108.17
C GLN A 71 -57.41 78.96 107.38
N SER A 72 -56.31 79.38 108.01
CA SER A 72 -54.98 79.40 107.39
C SER A 72 -54.40 78.00 107.15
N GLU A 73 -54.66 77.05 108.06
CA GLU A 73 -54.27 75.64 107.92
C GLU A 73 -55.08 74.97 106.80
N ASN A 74 -56.40 75.18 106.75
CA ASN A 74 -57.25 74.66 105.68
C ASN A 74 -56.87 75.24 104.31
N ALA A 75 -56.49 76.53 104.24
CA ALA A 75 -55.97 77.14 103.02
C ALA A 75 -54.59 76.59 102.60
N GLN A 76 -53.71 76.29 103.56
CA GLN A 76 -52.43 75.62 103.29
C GLN A 76 -52.65 74.17 102.81
N LEU A 77 -53.59 73.44 103.42
CA LEU A 77 -53.97 72.09 103.01
C LEU A 77 -54.66 72.07 101.65
N SER A 78 -55.52 73.04 101.31
CA SER A 78 -56.11 73.13 99.98
C SER A 78 -55.05 73.43 98.92
N ALA A 79 -54.16 74.41 99.15
CA ALA A 79 -53.06 74.71 98.26
C ALA A 79 -52.03 73.57 98.12
N SER A 80 -51.88 72.73 99.16
CA SER A 80 -51.07 71.50 99.11
C SER A 80 -51.75 70.42 98.28
N ASN A 81 -53.05 70.19 98.49
CA ASN A 81 -53.85 69.25 97.69
C ASN A 81 -53.93 69.65 96.22
N GLU A 82 -54.06 70.95 95.90
CA GLU A 82 -54.04 71.46 94.53
C GLU A 82 -52.70 71.17 93.84
N LYS A 83 -51.56 71.37 94.52
CA LYS A 83 -50.23 71.00 94.02
C LYS A 83 -50.10 69.49 93.79
N GLN A 84 -50.52 68.67 94.76
CA GLN A 84 -50.51 67.22 94.60
C GLN A 84 -51.42 66.75 93.47
N LEU A 85 -52.54 67.45 93.20
CA LEU A 85 -53.41 67.18 92.05
C LEU A 85 -52.78 67.61 90.72
N SER A 86 -52.04 68.72 90.65
CA SER A 86 -51.29 69.10 89.44
C SER A 86 -50.11 68.16 89.18
N GLU A 87 -49.30 67.84 90.19
CA GLU A 87 -48.19 66.87 90.09
C GLU A 87 -48.70 65.49 89.62
N LEU A 88 -49.84 65.04 90.15
CA LEU A 88 -50.49 63.78 89.76
C LEU A 88 -51.11 63.83 88.36
N ALA A 89 -51.54 65.00 87.88
CA ALA A 89 -52.00 65.20 86.51
C ALA A 89 -50.83 65.23 85.50
N GLU A 90 -49.73 65.90 85.85
CA GLU A 90 -48.49 65.94 85.08
C GLU A 90 -47.88 64.54 84.95
N ALA A 91 -47.70 63.82 86.07
CA ALA A 91 -47.20 62.43 86.06
C ALA A 91 -48.10 61.46 85.26
N LYS A 92 -49.42 61.70 85.21
CA LYS A 92 -50.34 60.97 84.32
C LYS A 92 -50.10 61.33 82.85
N ALA A 93 -49.96 62.62 82.53
CA ALA A 93 -49.68 63.06 81.17
C ALA A 93 -48.34 62.52 80.66
N GLU A 94 -47.29 62.55 81.48
CA GLU A 94 -45.99 61.94 81.18
C GLU A 94 -46.12 60.44 80.97
N LYS A 95 -46.83 59.71 81.85
CA LYS A 95 -47.08 58.27 81.66
C LYS A 95 -47.78 58.00 80.33
N HIS A 96 -48.79 58.78 79.94
CA HIS A 96 -49.46 58.62 78.66
C HIS A 96 -48.54 58.94 77.47
N GLN A 97 -47.69 59.97 77.57
CA GLN A 97 -46.68 60.26 76.53
C GLN A 97 -45.63 59.16 76.41
N LEU A 98 -45.18 58.57 77.52
CA LEU A 98 -44.24 57.45 77.52
C LEU A 98 -44.88 56.20 76.89
N HIS A 99 -46.13 55.89 77.22
CA HIS A 99 -46.85 54.75 76.63
C HIS A 99 -47.11 54.94 75.11
N ILE A 100 -47.35 56.17 74.65
CA ILE A 100 -47.43 56.46 73.19
C ILE A 100 -46.06 56.25 72.51
N LYS A 101 -44.95 56.60 73.17
CA LYS A 101 -43.59 56.34 72.67
C LYS A 101 -43.25 54.85 72.67
N GLU A 102 -43.71 54.11 73.69
CA GLU A 102 -43.60 52.64 73.81
C GLU A 102 -44.29 51.94 72.64
N ILE A 103 -45.59 52.22 72.41
CA ILE A 103 -46.35 51.70 71.25
C ILE A 103 -45.68 52.06 69.91
N GLY A 104 -45.14 53.28 69.80
CA GLY A 104 -44.38 53.70 68.61
C GLY A 104 -43.11 52.86 68.39
N LYS A 105 -42.42 52.45 69.46
CA LYS A 105 -41.25 51.58 69.38
C LYS A 105 -41.61 50.11 69.16
N ASP A 106 -42.71 49.63 69.71
CA ASP A 106 -43.23 48.30 69.38
C ASP A 106 -43.56 48.18 67.88
N GLY A 107 -44.20 49.19 67.29
CA GLY A 107 -44.45 49.26 65.84
C GLY A 107 -43.16 49.33 65.00
N GLU A 108 -42.11 50.02 65.46
CA GLU A 108 -40.79 49.98 64.83
C GLU A 108 -40.15 48.59 64.91
N ILE A 109 -40.29 47.89 66.05
CA ILE A 109 -39.77 46.54 66.29
C ILE A 109 -40.51 45.50 65.44
N GLU A 110 -41.83 45.58 65.32
CA GLU A 110 -42.63 44.72 64.44
C GLU A 110 -42.23 44.91 62.97
N ARG A 111 -42.11 46.17 62.51
CA ARG A 111 -41.66 46.48 61.15
C ARG A 111 -40.27 45.90 60.86
N LEU A 112 -39.31 46.09 61.77
CA LEU A 112 -37.97 45.51 61.66
C LEU A 112 -37.98 43.98 61.71
N SER A 113 -38.88 43.37 62.49
CA SER A 113 -39.03 41.92 62.60
C SER A 113 -39.58 41.31 61.31
N LEU A 114 -40.52 42.00 60.64
CA LEU A 114 -41.01 41.62 59.32
C LEU A 114 -39.91 41.75 58.25
N GLU A 115 -39.18 42.87 58.23
CA GLU A 115 -38.04 43.11 57.33
C GLU A 115 -36.96 42.02 57.50
N VAL A 116 -36.61 41.67 58.74
CA VAL A 116 -35.69 40.54 59.04
C VAL A 116 -36.27 39.19 58.59
N ALA A 117 -37.58 38.95 58.76
CA ALA A 117 -38.21 37.71 58.31
C ALA A 117 -38.23 37.58 56.77
N GLU A 118 -38.38 38.69 56.05
CA GLU A 118 -38.30 38.74 54.58
C GLU A 118 -36.86 38.56 54.08
N LEU A 119 -35.89 39.23 54.69
CA LEU A 119 -34.46 39.01 54.43
C LEU A 119 -34.02 37.56 54.75
N GLN A 120 -34.62 36.92 55.76
CA GLN A 120 -34.41 35.48 56.00
C GLN A 120 -35.04 34.59 54.93
N LYS A 121 -36.21 34.94 54.38
CA LYS A 121 -36.83 34.20 53.27
C LYS A 121 -36.00 34.32 51.99
N SER A 122 -35.58 35.53 51.62
CA SER A 122 -34.73 35.72 50.43
C SER A 122 -33.37 35.07 50.60
N ARG A 123 -32.73 35.18 51.78
CA ARG A 123 -31.46 34.47 52.07
C ARG A 123 -31.59 32.95 51.94
N ARG A 124 -32.70 32.34 52.38
CA ARG A 124 -32.94 30.90 52.17
C ARG A 124 -33.08 30.61 50.67
N HIS A 125 -33.91 31.36 49.94
CA HIS A 125 -34.09 31.16 48.50
C HIS A 125 -32.79 31.28 47.70
N PHE A 126 -31.92 32.24 48.03
CA PHE A 126 -30.59 32.34 47.42
C PHE A 126 -29.67 31.17 47.77
N LEU A 127 -29.76 30.62 49.00
CA LEU A 127 -29.00 29.44 49.40
C LEU A 127 -29.51 28.18 48.69
N ASP A 128 -30.84 27.99 48.59
CA ASP A 128 -31.46 26.91 47.82
C ASP A 128 -31.03 26.96 46.34
N LEU A 129 -30.94 28.17 45.77
CA LEU A 129 -30.49 28.39 44.39
C LEU A 129 -28.98 28.11 44.22
N VAL A 130 -28.15 28.44 45.21
CA VAL A 130 -26.72 28.07 45.21
C VAL A 130 -26.56 26.57 45.30
N GLU A 131 -27.28 25.87 46.18
CA GLU A 131 -27.22 24.41 46.28
C GLU A 131 -27.65 23.71 44.97
N GLN A 132 -28.66 24.27 44.27
CA GLN A 132 -29.04 23.82 42.92
C GLN A 132 -27.93 24.05 41.89
N LYS A 133 -27.27 25.21 41.90
CA LYS A 133 -26.17 25.48 40.97
C LYS A 133 -24.93 24.65 41.28
N ASP A 134 -24.61 24.42 42.54
CA ASP A 134 -23.55 23.49 42.95
C ASP A 134 -23.89 22.04 42.54
N ALA A 135 -25.17 21.65 42.52
CA ALA A 135 -25.60 20.35 41.99
C ALA A 135 -25.43 20.25 40.47
N GLU A 136 -25.86 21.26 39.72
CA GLU A 136 -25.63 21.32 38.26
C GLU A 136 -24.13 21.36 37.91
N ILE A 137 -23.30 22.05 38.69
CA ILE A 137 -21.84 22.09 38.51
C ILE A 137 -21.26 20.69 38.74
N ARG A 138 -21.60 20.02 39.84
CA ARG A 138 -21.18 18.63 40.10
C ARG A 138 -21.63 17.66 39.01
N GLU A 139 -22.85 17.80 38.48
CA GLU A 139 -23.29 16.99 37.33
C GLU A 139 -22.40 17.25 36.10
N ARG A 140 -22.19 18.52 35.73
CA ARG A 140 -21.29 18.89 34.62
C ARG A 140 -19.87 18.36 34.83
N ASP A 141 -19.31 18.48 36.03
CA ASP A 141 -17.99 17.95 36.38
C ASP A 141 -17.92 16.43 36.19
N THR A 142 -18.96 15.66 36.57
CA THR A 142 -18.98 14.21 36.29
C THR A 142 -19.04 13.90 34.79
N THR A 143 -19.79 14.68 33.99
CA THR A 143 -19.78 14.52 32.53
C THR A 143 -18.42 14.87 31.92
N ILE A 144 -17.79 15.98 32.35
CA ILE A 144 -16.46 16.40 31.93
C ILE A 144 -15.42 15.33 32.29
N GLN A 145 -15.45 14.80 33.52
CA GLN A 145 -14.56 13.72 33.93
C GLN A 145 -14.79 12.43 33.10
N SER A 146 -16.03 12.14 32.71
CA SER A 146 -16.31 11.01 31.80
C SER A 146 -15.71 11.22 30.40
N TYR A 147 -15.74 12.44 29.87
CA TYR A 147 -15.09 12.79 28.60
C TYR A 147 -13.57 12.75 28.73
N ILE A 148 -13.00 13.27 29.82
CA ILE A 148 -11.56 13.18 30.11
C ILE A 148 -11.11 11.72 30.18
N ASN A 149 -11.81 10.88 30.96
CA ASN A 149 -11.52 9.45 31.03
C ASN A 149 -11.63 8.77 29.65
N LYS A 150 -12.59 9.18 28.82
CA LYS A 150 -12.75 8.64 27.46
C LYS A 150 -11.63 9.10 26.52
N ILE A 151 -11.18 10.33 26.63
CA ILE A 151 -10.01 10.86 25.89
C ILE A 151 -8.77 10.06 26.29
N VAL A 152 -8.50 9.89 27.59
CA VAL A 152 -7.36 9.09 28.09
C VAL A 152 -7.39 7.66 27.54
N GLN A 153 -8.53 6.97 27.63
CA GLN A 153 -8.69 5.62 27.05
C GLN A 153 -8.43 5.58 25.54
N LEU A 154 -8.82 6.61 24.79
CA LEU A 154 -8.57 6.69 23.35
C LEU A 154 -7.09 7.00 23.07
N THR A 155 -6.42 7.80 23.89
CA THR A 155 -4.97 8.08 23.81
C THR A 155 -4.14 6.85 24.15
N GLU A 156 -4.49 6.10 25.21
CA GLU A 156 -3.87 4.82 25.56
C GLU A 156 -4.08 3.75 24.47
N TYR A 157 -5.29 3.68 23.91
CA TYR A 157 -5.58 2.80 22.78
C TYR A 157 -4.76 3.18 21.54
N ASN A 158 -4.61 4.49 21.26
CA ASN A 158 -3.82 4.98 20.15
C ASN A 158 -2.32 4.71 20.33
N SER A 159 -1.73 4.99 21.50
CA SER A 159 -0.31 4.67 21.75
C SER A 159 -0.05 3.15 21.74
N SER A 160 -1.02 2.33 22.15
CA SER A 160 -0.94 0.87 22.01
C SER A 160 -0.99 0.38 20.54
N LYS A 161 -1.59 1.18 19.63
CA LYS A 161 -1.55 0.95 18.19
C LYS A 161 -0.24 1.44 17.59
N GLU A 162 0.22 2.63 17.96
CA GLU A 162 1.50 3.18 17.50
C GLU A 162 2.67 2.25 17.86
N SER A 163 2.70 1.69 19.08
CA SER A 163 3.68 0.66 19.48
C SER A 163 3.66 -0.56 18.55
N LYS A 164 2.47 -1.05 18.18
CA LYS A 164 2.30 -2.20 17.28
C LYS A 164 2.64 -1.87 15.83
N LEU A 165 2.40 -0.63 15.40
CA LEU A 165 2.85 -0.15 14.09
C LEU A 165 4.38 -0.09 14.04
N PHE A 166 5.05 0.45 15.06
CA PHE A 166 6.52 0.43 15.13
C PHE A 166 7.10 -0.99 15.21
N GLU A 167 6.44 -1.93 15.89
CA GLU A 167 6.82 -3.36 15.87
C GLU A 167 6.69 -3.97 14.47
N ILE A 168 5.58 -3.73 13.77
CA ILE A 168 5.33 -4.22 12.40
C ILE A 168 6.24 -3.54 11.37
N GLU A 169 6.56 -2.25 11.53
CA GLU A 169 7.52 -1.51 10.69
C GLU A 169 8.95 -2.02 10.90
N ALA A 170 9.33 -2.33 12.15
CA ALA A 170 10.61 -2.98 12.44
C ALA A 170 10.67 -4.39 11.83
N ASP A 171 9.58 -5.17 11.87
CA ASP A 171 9.51 -6.47 11.20
C ASP A 171 9.52 -6.37 9.68
N LEU A 172 8.83 -5.38 9.10
CA LEU A 172 8.91 -5.07 7.67
C LEU A 172 10.35 -4.76 7.27
N ALA A 173 11.06 -3.93 8.03
CA ALA A 173 12.47 -3.62 7.79
C ALA A 173 13.38 -4.84 7.96
N ARG A 174 13.13 -5.71 8.95
CA ARG A 174 13.84 -7.00 9.10
C ARG A 174 13.60 -7.93 7.91
N CYS A 175 12.37 -8.04 7.44
CA CYS A 175 12.00 -8.82 6.26
C CYS A 175 12.61 -8.24 4.99
N GLN A 176 12.58 -6.93 4.77
CA GLN A 176 13.22 -6.27 3.64
C GLN A 176 14.74 -6.50 3.63
N ALA A 177 15.41 -6.40 4.77
CA ALA A 177 16.84 -6.70 4.90
C ALA A 177 17.16 -8.19 4.65
N ALA A 178 16.27 -9.11 5.06
CA ALA A 178 16.40 -10.52 4.72
C ALA A 178 16.20 -10.78 3.22
N CYS A 179 15.21 -10.13 2.60
CA CYS A 179 14.97 -10.20 1.16
C CYS A 179 16.15 -9.67 0.34
N THR A 180 16.72 -8.50 0.70
CA THR A 180 17.87 -7.95 -0.04
C THR A 180 19.11 -8.83 0.10
N ARG A 181 19.32 -9.48 1.26
CA ARG A 181 20.37 -10.49 1.42
C ARG A 181 20.12 -11.72 0.54
N VAL A 182 18.91 -12.26 0.54
CA VAL A 182 18.55 -13.44 -0.30
C VAL A 182 18.62 -13.12 -1.79
N THR A 183 18.30 -11.90 -2.23
CA THR A 183 18.51 -11.50 -3.64
C THR A 183 19.98 -11.39 -3.99
N GLN A 184 20.85 -10.92 -3.07
CA GLN A 184 22.30 -10.91 -3.27
C GLN A 184 22.88 -12.33 -3.30
N GLU A 185 22.44 -13.22 -2.40
CA GLU A 185 22.78 -14.64 -2.41
C GLU A 185 22.35 -15.31 -3.73
N LYS A 186 21.12 -15.05 -4.21
CA LYS A 186 20.64 -15.51 -5.51
C LYS A 186 21.48 -14.98 -6.66
N GLU A 187 21.75 -13.68 -6.70
CA GLU A 187 22.59 -13.07 -7.74
C GLU A 187 23.99 -13.68 -7.81
N LEU A 188 24.58 -14.03 -6.67
CA LEU A 188 25.88 -14.70 -6.62
C LEU A 188 25.80 -16.14 -7.15
N LEU A 189 24.73 -16.87 -6.84
CA LEU A 189 24.47 -18.21 -7.39
C LEU A 189 24.19 -18.16 -8.90
N ASP A 190 23.38 -17.20 -9.38
CA ASP A 190 23.11 -17.01 -10.81
C ASP A 190 24.42 -16.70 -11.57
N LYS A 191 25.30 -15.87 -11.01
CA LYS A 191 26.64 -15.57 -11.56
C LYS A 191 27.57 -16.80 -11.56
N GLN A 192 27.49 -17.65 -10.53
CA GLN A 192 28.24 -18.92 -10.48
C GLN A 192 27.73 -19.94 -11.50
N ASN A 193 26.41 -20.06 -11.67
CA ASN A 193 25.80 -20.94 -12.68
C ASN A 193 26.18 -20.50 -14.10
N LEU A 194 26.06 -19.21 -14.41
CA LEU A 194 26.49 -18.66 -15.71
C LEU A 194 27.97 -18.93 -16.00
N TRP A 195 28.85 -18.76 -15.00
CA TRP A 195 30.27 -19.07 -15.16
C TRP A 195 30.54 -20.58 -15.38
N LEU A 196 29.79 -21.46 -14.71
CA LEU A 196 29.86 -22.91 -14.95
C LEU A 196 29.34 -23.29 -16.34
N ASP A 197 28.28 -22.65 -16.83
CA ASP A 197 27.78 -22.84 -18.19
C ASP A 197 28.76 -22.29 -19.25
N GLU A 198 29.45 -21.18 -18.98
CA GLU A 198 30.55 -20.68 -19.81
C GLU A 198 31.76 -21.64 -19.84
N GLU A 199 32.15 -22.22 -18.69
CA GLU A 199 33.20 -23.26 -18.68
C GLU A 199 32.74 -24.54 -19.39
N LEU A 200 31.50 -25.01 -19.17
CA LEU A 200 30.95 -26.20 -19.83
C LEU A 200 30.84 -26.01 -21.35
N THR A 201 30.36 -24.85 -21.81
CA THR A 201 30.27 -24.55 -23.25
C THR A 201 31.65 -24.38 -23.89
N THR A 202 32.64 -23.79 -23.21
CA THR A 202 34.02 -23.75 -23.73
C THR A 202 34.69 -25.13 -23.73
N LYS A 203 34.45 -26.01 -22.74
CA LYS A 203 34.86 -27.42 -22.83
C LYS A 203 34.17 -28.16 -23.98
N ALA A 204 32.85 -27.94 -24.18
CA ALA A 204 32.11 -28.56 -25.26
C ALA A 204 32.61 -28.10 -26.64
N ASN A 205 32.89 -26.80 -26.82
CA ASN A 205 33.45 -26.26 -28.05
C ASN A 205 34.84 -26.82 -28.34
N THR A 206 35.75 -26.85 -27.37
CA THR A 206 37.09 -27.45 -27.55
C THR A 206 37.03 -28.96 -27.84
N LEU A 207 36.05 -29.70 -27.30
CA LEU A 207 35.80 -31.09 -27.68
C LEU A 207 35.21 -31.23 -29.11
N VAL A 208 34.40 -30.27 -29.57
CA VAL A 208 33.89 -30.24 -30.96
C VAL A 208 34.99 -29.87 -31.94
N GLU A 209 35.89 -28.94 -31.60
CA GLU A 209 37.07 -28.59 -32.40
C GLU A 209 38.07 -29.75 -32.46
N LEU A 210 38.27 -30.47 -31.36
CA LEU A 210 39.09 -31.69 -31.34
C LEU A 210 38.47 -32.79 -32.22
N ARG A 211 37.14 -33.01 -32.14
CA ARG A 211 36.43 -33.96 -33.02
C ARG A 211 36.47 -33.56 -34.49
N ARG A 212 36.36 -32.26 -34.80
CA ARG A 212 36.48 -31.74 -36.18
C ARG A 212 37.88 -31.99 -36.72
N SER A 213 38.93 -31.58 -36.00
CA SER A 213 40.31 -31.82 -36.43
C SER A 213 40.68 -33.31 -36.52
N GLN A 214 40.08 -34.16 -35.68
CA GLN A 214 40.15 -35.62 -35.83
C GLN A 214 39.45 -36.10 -37.12
N MET A 215 38.22 -35.66 -37.40
CA MET A 215 37.52 -35.96 -38.67
C MET A 215 38.29 -35.46 -39.90
N ASP A 216 38.89 -34.27 -39.83
CA ASP A 216 39.69 -33.70 -40.94
C ASP A 216 40.92 -34.59 -41.19
N VAL A 217 41.60 -35.06 -40.14
CA VAL A 217 42.71 -36.02 -40.23
C VAL A 217 42.25 -37.40 -40.71
N GLU A 218 41.07 -37.88 -40.31
CA GLU A 218 40.48 -39.12 -40.81
C GLU A 218 40.12 -39.03 -42.30
N ALA A 219 39.60 -37.88 -42.77
CA ALA A 219 39.37 -37.61 -44.19
C ALA A 219 40.69 -37.58 -44.98
N ASP A 220 41.73 -36.95 -44.41
CA ASP A 220 43.08 -36.90 -44.98
C ASP A 220 43.72 -38.30 -45.07
N LEU A 221 43.53 -39.14 -44.05
CA LEU A 221 44.04 -40.52 -44.00
C LEU A 221 43.26 -41.46 -44.92
N THR A 222 41.94 -41.38 -44.96
CA THR A 222 41.10 -42.16 -45.90
C THR A 222 41.34 -41.75 -47.35
N GLY A 223 41.60 -40.46 -47.62
CA GLY A 223 42.07 -39.98 -48.92
C GLY A 223 43.43 -40.59 -49.31
N LYS A 224 44.40 -40.61 -48.39
CA LYS A 224 45.71 -41.27 -48.60
C LYS A 224 45.57 -42.79 -48.80
N ILE A 225 44.66 -43.46 -48.08
CA ILE A 225 44.35 -44.88 -48.28
C ILE A 225 43.72 -45.12 -49.65
N ALA A 226 42.76 -44.32 -50.08
CA ALA A 226 42.13 -44.43 -51.39
C ALA A 226 43.13 -44.20 -52.55
N GLU A 227 44.07 -43.27 -52.38
CA GLU A 227 45.16 -43.02 -53.33
C GLU A 227 46.17 -44.19 -53.36
N LEU A 228 46.57 -44.74 -52.20
CA LEU A 228 47.40 -45.94 -52.14
C LEU A 228 46.69 -47.16 -52.74
N GLU A 229 45.38 -47.31 -52.52
CA GLU A 229 44.55 -48.32 -53.19
C GLU A 229 44.52 -48.13 -54.71
N ARG A 230 44.41 -46.88 -55.20
CA ARG A 230 44.48 -46.57 -56.64
C ARG A 230 45.84 -46.99 -57.21
N GLN A 231 46.93 -46.64 -56.54
CA GLN A 231 48.28 -47.06 -56.93
C GLN A 231 48.43 -48.58 -56.91
N VAL A 232 47.93 -49.29 -55.90
CA VAL A 232 47.94 -50.78 -55.86
C VAL A 232 47.08 -51.39 -56.98
N LYS A 233 45.95 -50.79 -57.34
CA LYS A 233 45.12 -51.19 -58.49
C LYS A 233 45.86 -50.93 -59.84
N GLU A 234 46.66 -49.87 -59.93
CA GLU A 234 47.50 -49.57 -61.10
C GLU A 234 48.75 -50.48 -61.19
N TYR A 235 49.39 -50.80 -60.07
CA TYR A 235 50.47 -51.79 -60.02
C TYR A 235 49.96 -53.22 -60.32
N SER A 236 48.77 -53.60 -59.83
CA SER A 236 48.20 -54.91 -60.15
C SER A 236 47.71 -55.02 -61.61
N THR A 237 47.13 -53.97 -62.19
CA THR A 237 46.75 -53.97 -63.63
C THR A 237 47.97 -53.91 -64.56
N SER A 238 49.03 -53.17 -64.21
CA SER A 238 50.29 -53.21 -64.97
C SER A 238 51.02 -54.55 -64.84
N LEU A 239 51.02 -55.18 -63.65
CA LEU A 239 51.51 -56.53 -63.44
C LEU A 239 50.70 -57.59 -64.18
N ASN A 240 49.38 -57.42 -64.33
CA ASN A 240 48.57 -58.33 -65.13
C ASN A 240 48.86 -58.16 -66.63
N ARG A 241 48.99 -56.92 -67.13
CA ARG A 241 49.44 -56.64 -68.51
C ARG A 241 50.84 -57.18 -68.82
N SER A 242 51.74 -57.25 -67.83
CA SER A 242 53.06 -57.89 -68.02
C SER A 242 52.97 -59.42 -67.98
N LYS A 243 52.17 -60.01 -67.09
CA LYS A 243 51.86 -61.46 -67.11
C LYS A 243 51.18 -61.90 -68.41
N GLU A 244 50.29 -61.09 -68.97
CA GLU A 244 49.64 -61.33 -70.26
C GLU A 244 50.66 -61.32 -71.40
N ARG A 245 51.55 -60.31 -71.45
CA ARG A 245 52.68 -60.30 -72.39
C ARG A 245 53.64 -61.49 -72.21
N VAL A 246 53.91 -61.91 -70.98
CA VAL A 246 54.74 -63.10 -70.72
C VAL A 246 54.06 -64.35 -71.27
N LYS A 247 52.75 -64.54 -71.07
CA LYS A 247 52.00 -65.65 -71.69
C LYS A 247 51.97 -65.58 -73.23
N GLU A 248 51.86 -64.39 -73.80
CA GLU A 248 51.93 -64.18 -75.25
C GLU A 248 53.31 -64.59 -75.80
N LEU A 249 54.39 -64.22 -75.10
CA LEU A 249 55.75 -64.63 -75.43
C LEU A 249 55.97 -66.14 -75.20
N GLU A 250 55.44 -66.74 -74.14
CA GLU A 250 55.48 -68.20 -73.89
C GLU A 250 54.77 -68.99 -74.99
N LEU A 251 53.60 -68.53 -75.45
CA LEU A 251 52.89 -69.12 -76.58
C LEU A 251 53.69 -68.98 -77.88
N ARG A 252 54.32 -67.82 -78.10
CA ARG A 252 55.14 -67.55 -79.28
C ARG A 252 56.47 -68.32 -79.28
N VAL A 253 57.03 -68.60 -78.11
CA VAL A 253 58.17 -69.53 -77.97
C VAL A 253 57.72 -70.95 -78.32
N LYS A 254 56.59 -71.43 -77.77
CA LYS A 254 56.07 -72.77 -78.09
C LYS A 254 55.78 -72.96 -79.58
N SER A 255 55.16 -72.00 -80.26
CA SER A 255 54.95 -72.10 -81.71
C SER A 255 56.27 -72.15 -82.49
N LEU A 256 57.31 -71.44 -82.03
CA LEU A 256 58.64 -71.51 -82.65
C LEU A 256 59.40 -72.81 -82.30
N GLU A 257 59.13 -73.42 -81.15
CA GLU A 257 59.61 -74.76 -80.79
C GLU A 257 58.92 -75.86 -81.62
N GLU A 258 57.62 -75.71 -81.88
CA GLU A 258 56.83 -76.56 -82.78
C GLU A 258 57.29 -76.43 -84.24
N ASP A 259 57.44 -75.20 -84.77
CA ASP A 259 58.01 -74.93 -86.10
C ASP A 259 59.43 -75.53 -86.24
N LEU A 260 60.26 -75.41 -85.19
CA LEU A 260 61.61 -75.99 -85.17
C LEU A 260 61.59 -77.53 -85.11
N CYS A 261 60.58 -78.14 -84.48
CA CYS A 261 60.37 -79.59 -84.48
C CYS A 261 59.99 -80.06 -85.89
N LEU A 262 58.99 -79.45 -86.51
CA LEU A 262 58.56 -79.76 -87.88
C LEU A 262 59.72 -79.60 -88.89
N SER A 263 60.55 -78.57 -88.73
CA SER A 263 61.76 -78.36 -89.54
C SER A 263 62.81 -79.49 -89.34
N LYS A 264 62.99 -79.98 -88.12
CA LYS A 264 63.85 -81.14 -87.82
C LYS A 264 63.29 -82.45 -88.35
N ASP A 265 61.97 -82.66 -88.27
CA ASP A 265 61.31 -83.86 -88.79
C ASP A 265 61.41 -83.93 -90.33
N VAL A 266 61.28 -82.78 -91.01
CA VAL A 266 61.58 -82.65 -92.44
C VAL A 266 63.05 -82.91 -92.75
N ALA A 267 63.98 -82.42 -91.92
CA ALA A 267 65.41 -82.72 -92.09
C ALA A 267 65.72 -84.22 -91.93
N ALA A 268 65.15 -84.87 -90.90
CA ALA A 268 65.30 -86.30 -90.66
C ALA A 268 64.72 -87.15 -91.81
N GLY A 269 63.55 -86.79 -92.34
CA GLY A 269 62.99 -87.45 -93.53
C GLY A 269 63.87 -87.34 -94.78
N ASN A 270 64.58 -86.21 -94.94
CA ASN A 270 65.59 -86.07 -96.00
C ASN A 270 66.84 -86.92 -95.72
N GLU A 271 67.29 -87.03 -94.47
CA GLU A 271 68.39 -87.94 -94.09
C GLU A 271 68.04 -89.41 -94.34
N GLU A 272 66.82 -89.85 -94.02
CA GLU A 272 66.33 -91.19 -94.39
C GLU A 272 66.29 -91.41 -95.90
N HIS A 273 65.89 -90.39 -96.69
CA HIS A 273 65.94 -90.45 -98.15
C HIS A 273 67.39 -90.64 -98.65
N PHE A 274 68.35 -89.85 -98.16
CA PHE A 274 69.77 -89.99 -98.53
C PHE A 274 70.36 -91.34 -98.11
N ILE A 275 69.97 -91.89 -96.95
CA ILE A 275 70.36 -93.25 -96.53
C ILE A 275 69.82 -94.30 -97.52
N SER A 276 68.57 -94.14 -97.99
CA SER A 276 68.00 -95.04 -98.99
C SER A 276 68.74 -94.95 -100.33
N GLU A 277 69.08 -93.75 -100.82
CA GLU A 277 69.86 -93.54 -102.03
C GLU A 277 71.25 -94.17 -101.93
N LEU A 278 71.97 -93.91 -100.84
CA LEU A 278 73.28 -94.51 -100.55
C LEU A 278 73.23 -96.05 -100.55
N SER A 279 72.15 -96.66 -100.06
CA SER A 279 71.97 -98.12 -100.10
C SER A 279 71.88 -98.66 -101.53
N THR A 280 71.21 -97.94 -102.45
CA THR A 280 71.12 -98.34 -103.87
C THR A 280 72.46 -98.18 -104.59
N VAL A 281 73.20 -97.09 -104.30
CA VAL A 281 74.55 -96.85 -104.84
C VAL A 281 75.54 -97.91 -104.35
N ASN A 282 75.47 -98.30 -103.08
CA ASN A 282 76.30 -99.38 -102.54
C ASN A 282 75.98 -100.73 -103.25
N LYS A 283 74.71 -101.00 -103.56
CA LYS A 283 74.32 -102.22 -104.28
C LYS A 283 74.86 -102.25 -105.72
N LEU A 284 74.94 -101.11 -106.40
CA LEU A 284 75.62 -100.97 -107.68
C LEU A 284 77.13 -101.25 -107.56
N ALA A 285 77.79 -100.72 -106.53
CA ALA A 285 79.23 -100.95 -106.31
C ALA A 285 79.58 -102.43 -106.08
N GLU A 286 78.75 -103.18 -105.34
CA GLU A 286 78.89 -104.63 -105.16
C GLU A 286 78.83 -105.40 -106.50
N LEU A 287 77.89 -105.04 -107.39
CA LEU A 287 77.73 -105.67 -108.71
C LEU A 287 78.92 -105.39 -109.64
N TYR A 288 79.42 -104.15 -109.65
CA TYR A 288 80.64 -103.81 -110.40
C TYR A 288 81.85 -104.62 -109.91
N LYS A 289 82.01 -104.77 -108.58
CA LYS A 289 83.11 -105.59 -108.03
C LYS A 289 83.01 -107.05 -108.48
N GLY A 290 81.84 -107.68 -108.38
CA GLY A 290 81.64 -109.06 -108.82
C GLY A 290 81.99 -109.29 -110.29
N SER A 291 81.56 -108.39 -111.18
CA SER A 291 81.87 -108.50 -112.61
C SER A 291 83.37 -108.41 -112.94
N SER A 292 84.15 -107.65 -112.16
CA SER A 292 85.60 -107.52 -112.35
C SER A 292 86.36 -108.83 -112.04
N GLU A 293 85.94 -109.55 -111.00
CA GLU A 293 86.58 -110.81 -110.58
C GLU A 293 86.38 -111.95 -111.59
N GLU A 294 85.31 -111.91 -112.40
CA GLU A 294 85.08 -112.86 -113.49
C GLU A 294 85.98 -112.63 -114.71
N TRP A 295 86.25 -111.36 -115.07
CA TRP A 295 87.16 -111.04 -116.17
C TRP A 295 88.60 -111.44 -115.86
N SER A 296 89.02 -111.31 -114.61
CA SER A 296 90.34 -111.75 -114.13
C SER A 296 90.58 -113.26 -114.38
N LYS A 297 89.58 -114.11 -114.11
CA LYS A 297 89.68 -115.56 -114.36
C LYS A 297 89.78 -115.91 -115.85
N LYS A 298 88.96 -115.26 -116.68
CA LYS A 298 88.97 -115.45 -118.15
C LYS A 298 90.31 -115.06 -118.80
N ALA A 299 91.04 -114.09 -118.22
CA ALA A 299 92.36 -113.70 -118.71
C ALA A 299 93.41 -114.82 -118.53
N GLY A 300 93.44 -115.49 -117.37
CA GLY A 300 94.41 -116.56 -117.09
C GLY A 300 94.24 -117.81 -117.95
N GLU A 301 93.00 -118.13 -118.33
CA GLU A 301 92.71 -119.27 -119.23
C GLU A 301 93.23 -119.01 -120.65
N LEU A 302 93.14 -117.77 -121.15
CA LEU A 302 93.64 -117.37 -122.47
C LEU A 302 95.18 -117.38 -122.54
N GLU A 303 95.87 -117.03 -121.45
CA GLU A 303 97.34 -117.06 -121.38
C GLU A 303 97.90 -118.50 -121.46
N GLY A 304 97.13 -119.50 -121.03
CA GLY A 304 97.43 -120.91 -121.25
C GLY A 304 97.29 -121.34 -122.72
N VAL A 305 96.29 -120.82 -123.43
CA VAL A 305 96.06 -121.10 -124.86
C VAL A 305 97.15 -120.49 -125.74
N ILE A 306 97.63 -119.29 -125.42
CA ILE A 306 98.70 -118.62 -126.19
C ILE A 306 99.96 -119.49 -126.27
N LYS A 307 100.40 -120.09 -125.15
CA LYS A 307 101.58 -120.98 -125.11
C LYS A 307 101.42 -122.28 -125.91
N ALA A 308 100.19 -122.68 -126.23
CA ALA A 308 99.91 -123.80 -127.13
C ALA A 308 99.83 -123.39 -128.62
N LEU A 309 99.63 -122.10 -128.90
CA LEU A 309 99.63 -121.54 -130.27
C LEU A 309 101.03 -121.19 -130.75
N GLU A 310 101.93 -120.73 -129.86
CA GLU A 310 103.32 -120.37 -130.20
C GLU A 310 104.15 -121.56 -130.72
N THR A 311 103.91 -122.77 -130.21
CA THR A 311 104.52 -124.00 -130.74
C THR A 311 103.97 -124.35 -132.12
N HIS A 312 102.65 -124.21 -132.31
CA HIS A 312 101.98 -124.47 -133.59
C HIS A 312 102.40 -123.49 -134.70
N LEU A 313 102.70 -122.22 -134.35
CA LEU A 313 103.12 -121.19 -135.30
C LEU A 313 104.46 -121.54 -135.98
N ASN A 314 105.41 -122.08 -135.20
CA ASN A 314 106.72 -122.49 -135.73
C ASN A 314 106.61 -123.66 -136.73
N GLN A 315 105.70 -124.61 -136.49
CA GLN A 315 105.44 -125.72 -137.41
C GLN A 315 104.83 -125.24 -138.75
N VAL A 316 104.08 -124.12 -138.73
CA VAL A 316 103.31 -123.60 -139.87
C VAL A 316 104.11 -122.58 -140.70
N ALA A 317 105.12 -121.93 -140.13
CA ALA A 317 105.91 -120.90 -140.79
C ALA A 317 106.79 -121.42 -141.95
N ASP A 318 107.25 -122.68 -141.89
CA ASP A 318 108.00 -123.29 -143.00
C ASP A 318 107.07 -123.78 -144.11
N ASP A 319 105.90 -124.30 -143.74
CA ASP A 319 104.86 -124.82 -144.64
C ASP A 319 104.23 -123.77 -145.58
N TYR A 320 104.41 -122.47 -145.30
CA TYR A 320 103.95 -121.38 -146.16
C TYR A 320 105.00 -120.85 -147.15
N LYS A 321 106.30 -121.08 -146.93
CA LYS A 321 107.37 -120.62 -147.84
C LYS A 321 107.25 -121.26 -149.22
N GLU A 322 106.88 -122.54 -149.29
CA GLU A 322 106.75 -123.31 -150.54
C GLU A 322 105.46 -123.00 -151.34
N LYS A 323 104.53 -122.23 -150.76
CA LYS A 323 103.21 -121.94 -151.35
C LYS A 323 103.14 -120.51 -151.94
N LEU A 324 103.84 -119.54 -151.36
CA LEU A 324 103.75 -118.13 -151.79
C LEU A 324 104.36 -117.87 -153.18
N GLU A 325 105.35 -118.64 -153.61
CA GLU A 325 105.92 -118.58 -154.97
C GLU A 325 104.88 -118.92 -156.07
N LYS A 326 103.72 -119.49 -155.73
CA LYS A 326 102.70 -119.93 -156.68
C LYS A 326 101.49 -118.98 -156.78
N GLU A 327 101.25 -118.11 -155.79
CA GLU A 327 100.17 -117.11 -155.84
C GLU A 327 100.59 -115.76 -156.48
N SER A 328 101.90 -115.46 -156.47
CA SER A 328 102.47 -114.21 -157.00
C SER A 328 102.28 -114.00 -158.51
N SER A 329 101.84 -115.02 -159.24
CA SER A 329 101.59 -115.02 -160.69
C SER A 329 100.18 -114.59 -161.08
N LEU A 330 99.18 -114.70 -160.19
CA LEU A 330 97.75 -114.50 -160.53
C LEU A 330 97.17 -113.14 -160.09
N ARG A 331 97.80 -112.43 -159.15
CA ARG A 331 97.23 -111.17 -158.61
C ARG A 331 97.37 -109.94 -159.51
N LYS A 332 98.21 -109.98 -160.56
CA LYS A 332 98.42 -108.84 -161.49
C LYS A 332 97.21 -108.52 -162.38
N ASP A 333 96.25 -109.43 -162.47
CA ASP A 333 95.16 -109.35 -163.45
C ASP A 333 93.83 -108.86 -162.85
N LEU A 334 93.75 -108.64 -161.53
CA LEU A 334 92.56 -108.11 -160.85
C LEU A 334 92.71 -106.66 -160.34
N GLU A 335 93.93 -106.10 -160.33
CA GLU A 335 94.27 -104.77 -159.78
C GLU A 335 93.87 -103.59 -160.68
N LYS A 336 92.89 -103.75 -161.58
CA LYS A 336 92.54 -102.73 -162.60
C LYS A 336 91.06 -102.41 -162.74
N GLU A 337 90.16 -103.17 -162.13
CA GLU A 337 88.71 -102.97 -162.29
C GLU A 337 88.06 -102.24 -161.09
N SER A 338 88.68 -102.28 -159.90
CA SER A 338 88.08 -101.75 -158.67
C SER A 338 88.16 -100.22 -158.52
N ASP A 339 89.18 -99.56 -159.06
CA ASP A 339 89.41 -98.12 -158.85
C ASP A 339 88.32 -97.23 -159.50
N ASN A 340 87.58 -97.77 -160.46
CA ASN A 340 86.82 -96.98 -161.43
C ASN A 340 85.38 -96.63 -160.99
N LEU A 341 84.91 -97.09 -159.81
CA LEU A 341 83.47 -97.14 -159.51
C LEU A 341 82.94 -96.43 -158.24
N ARG A 342 83.74 -96.06 -157.22
CA ARG A 342 83.16 -95.49 -155.98
C ARG A 342 83.77 -94.25 -155.32
N MET A 343 84.65 -93.53 -156.03
CA MET A 343 84.92 -92.09 -155.81
C MET A 343 83.69 -91.16 -156.05
N GLN A 344 82.47 -91.71 -156.06
CA GLN A 344 81.21 -91.01 -156.32
C GLN A 344 80.32 -90.84 -155.07
N LEU A 345 80.49 -91.66 -154.03
CA LEU A 345 79.79 -91.46 -152.75
C LEU A 345 80.51 -90.48 -151.82
N GLU A 346 81.80 -90.23 -152.06
CA GLU A 346 82.69 -89.34 -151.30
C GLU A 346 82.47 -87.84 -151.60
N LYS A 347 81.26 -87.45 -152.06
CA LYS A 347 80.98 -86.14 -152.66
C LYS A 347 79.69 -85.45 -152.20
N CYS A 348 78.95 -86.00 -151.24
CA CYS A 348 77.67 -85.42 -150.79
C CYS A 348 77.57 -85.10 -149.29
N GLU A 349 78.54 -85.48 -148.46
CA GLU A 349 78.56 -85.18 -147.01
C GLU A 349 79.61 -84.11 -146.62
N ALA A 350 80.33 -83.54 -147.59
CA ALA A 350 81.44 -82.61 -147.37
C ALA A 350 81.05 -81.11 -147.37
N GLU A 351 79.76 -80.78 -147.41
CA GLU A 351 79.23 -79.40 -147.44
C GLU A 351 78.02 -79.29 -146.48
N LEU A 352 78.08 -78.69 -145.28
CA LEU A 352 79.08 -77.77 -144.72
C LEU A 352 79.16 -77.84 -143.18
N GLU A 353 80.32 -78.19 -142.62
CA GLU A 353 80.74 -77.63 -141.33
C GLU A 353 81.24 -76.18 -141.54
N SER A 354 80.34 -75.18 -141.54
CA SER A 354 80.77 -73.77 -141.62
C SER A 354 79.77 -72.75 -141.04
N THR A 355 80.02 -72.40 -139.78
CA THR A 355 79.88 -71.09 -139.09
C THR A 355 78.84 -70.02 -139.49
N ARG A 356 78.38 -69.30 -138.44
CA ARG A 356 77.59 -68.03 -138.37
C ARG A 356 76.06 -68.23 -138.29
N LYS A 357 75.31 -67.59 -137.38
CA LYS A 357 75.33 -66.21 -136.78
C LYS A 357 75.01 -65.08 -137.78
N ALA A 358 73.71 -64.81 -137.98
CA ALA A 358 73.17 -63.49 -138.34
C ALA A 358 71.72 -63.37 -137.83
N ASN A 359 71.29 -62.15 -137.53
CA ASN A 359 70.01 -61.85 -136.88
C ASN A 359 68.89 -61.48 -137.88
N GLU A 360 67.65 -61.37 -137.35
CA GLU A 360 66.52 -60.52 -137.82
C GLU A 360 65.94 -60.89 -139.23
N PHE A 361 64.66 -60.72 -139.56
CA PHE A 361 63.53 -59.85 -139.12
C PHE A 361 62.21 -60.68 -139.15
N SER A 362 61.06 -60.36 -138.53
CA SER A 362 60.64 -59.30 -137.57
C SER A 362 59.17 -59.55 -137.06
N LEU A 363 58.58 -58.57 -136.32
CA LEU A 363 57.18 -58.41 -135.85
C LEU A 363 56.82 -59.14 -134.51
N LEU A 364 56.85 -58.58 -133.28
CA LEU A 364 56.30 -57.33 -132.65
C LEU A 364 54.80 -57.39 -132.25
N PRO A 365 54.29 -56.65 -131.21
CA PRO A 365 54.92 -56.09 -129.97
C PRO A 365 54.02 -56.05 -128.67
N LEU A 366 54.47 -55.29 -127.63
CA LEU A 366 53.80 -54.77 -126.39
C LEU A 366 53.88 -55.66 -125.11
N SER A 367 54.00 -55.19 -123.84
CA SER A 367 54.32 -53.89 -123.15
C SER A 367 54.29 -54.12 -121.60
N ILE A 368 54.75 -53.32 -120.61
CA ILE A 368 55.54 -52.05 -120.47
C ILE A 368 56.24 -52.01 -119.06
N LEU A 369 56.89 -50.91 -118.62
CA LEU A 369 57.61 -50.74 -117.32
C LEU A 369 57.21 -49.41 -116.54
N PRO A 370 58.04 -48.69 -115.73
CA PRO A 370 58.16 -48.88 -114.26
C PRO A 370 58.21 -47.59 -113.35
N PHE A 371 58.39 -47.78 -112.03
CA PHE A 371 59.21 -46.98 -111.07
C PHE A 371 58.73 -45.61 -110.47
N ASN A 372 59.04 -45.43 -109.16
CA ASN A 372 59.24 -44.20 -108.37
C ASN A 372 58.05 -43.34 -107.82
N THR A 373 58.41 -42.21 -107.18
CA THR A 373 57.78 -41.60 -105.98
C THR A 373 57.15 -40.21 -106.15
N ASN A 374 56.33 -39.82 -105.15
CA ASN A 374 55.99 -38.46 -104.66
C ASN A 374 54.74 -37.70 -105.17
N VAL A 375 53.86 -37.41 -104.19
CA VAL A 375 53.22 -36.10 -103.87
C VAL A 375 51.96 -35.65 -104.67
N GLU A 376 51.15 -34.86 -103.94
CA GLU A 376 49.89 -34.14 -104.27
C GLU A 376 48.51 -34.82 -104.02
N GLU A 377 47.58 -33.97 -103.59
CA GLU A 377 46.15 -34.15 -103.24
C GLU A 377 45.26 -34.04 -104.53
N PRO A 378 43.90 -33.93 -104.56
CA PRO A 378 42.96 -33.61 -103.47
C PRO A 378 41.50 -34.17 -103.51
N MET A 379 40.74 -33.71 -102.51
CA MET A 379 39.30 -33.32 -102.49
C MET A 379 38.30 -33.84 -103.55
N ILE A 380 37.16 -34.31 -103.02
CA ILE A 380 35.80 -33.68 -103.06
C ILE A 380 35.05 -34.27 -101.85
N GLY A 381 34.23 -33.59 -101.03
CA GLY A 381 33.39 -32.41 -101.23
C GLY A 381 31.91 -32.84 -101.26
N GLU A 382 30.89 -32.13 -100.74
CA GLU A 382 30.75 -30.92 -99.90
C GLU A 382 29.41 -31.10 -99.10
N VAL A 383 28.86 -30.25 -98.21
CA VAL A 383 29.12 -28.93 -97.56
C VAL A 383 28.31 -29.00 -96.22
N ARG A 384 28.63 -28.48 -95.03
CA ARG A 384 29.31 -27.29 -94.48
C ARG A 384 28.53 -25.95 -94.56
N SER A 385 28.04 -25.45 -93.42
CA SER A 385 28.38 -24.11 -92.86
C SER A 385 27.47 -23.68 -91.69
N ASP A 386 28.03 -23.71 -90.48
CA ASP A 386 28.13 -22.63 -89.46
C ASP A 386 27.26 -21.35 -89.53
N LEU A 387 27.04 -20.78 -88.33
CA LEU A 387 26.57 -19.42 -87.95
C LEU A 387 25.04 -19.16 -87.97
N SER A 388 24.42 -18.47 -86.99
CA SER A 388 24.87 -17.97 -85.66
C SER A 388 23.67 -17.50 -84.78
N GLN A 389 23.97 -17.03 -83.56
CA GLN A 389 23.16 -16.18 -82.64
C GLN A 389 22.18 -16.80 -81.60
N ASP A 390 22.39 -16.33 -80.36
CA ASP A 390 21.44 -15.83 -79.35
C ASP A 390 20.36 -16.73 -78.70
N SER A 391 20.75 -17.30 -77.55
CA SER A 391 20.16 -16.97 -76.24
C SER A 391 18.62 -16.83 -76.12
N THR A 392 17.90 -17.92 -75.82
CA THR A 392 16.73 -17.82 -74.93
C THR A 392 16.47 -19.06 -74.06
N ARG A 393 15.96 -18.78 -72.85
CA ARG A 393 15.62 -19.68 -71.73
C ARG A 393 14.67 -20.83 -72.11
N MET A 394 14.73 -21.91 -71.34
CA MET A 394 13.60 -22.84 -71.18
C MET A 394 12.33 -22.06 -70.77
N LEU A 395 11.18 -22.39 -71.37
CA LEU A 395 9.88 -21.89 -70.95
C LEU A 395 8.89 -23.05 -70.78
N VAL A 396 8.24 -23.09 -69.62
CA VAL A 396 7.18 -24.08 -69.32
C VAL A 396 5.90 -23.71 -70.11
N PRO A 397 5.25 -24.65 -70.81
CA PRO A 397 3.98 -24.39 -71.48
C PRO A 397 2.90 -23.96 -70.47
N ARG A 398 2.34 -22.76 -70.66
CA ARG A 398 1.28 -22.18 -69.83
C ARG A 398 -0.08 -22.50 -70.46
N VAL A 399 -1.05 -22.95 -69.66
CA VAL A 399 -2.40 -23.27 -70.15
C VAL A 399 -3.09 -22.01 -70.72
N ALA A 400 -3.50 -22.08 -71.99
CA ALA A 400 -4.29 -21.04 -72.64
C ALA A 400 -5.79 -21.38 -72.53
N ALA A 401 -6.50 -20.72 -71.62
CA ALA A 401 -7.95 -20.76 -71.57
C ALA A 401 -8.54 -19.88 -72.70
N GLY A 402 -9.27 -20.49 -73.64
CA GLY A 402 -9.82 -19.75 -74.79
C GLY A 402 -10.52 -20.59 -75.87
N VAL A 403 -10.85 -21.87 -75.59
CA VAL A 403 -11.53 -22.76 -76.54
C VAL A 403 -13.00 -22.90 -76.15
N SER A 404 -13.90 -22.82 -77.12
CA SER A 404 -15.35 -22.93 -76.87
C SER A 404 -15.73 -24.31 -76.32
N GLY A 405 -16.74 -24.38 -75.46
CA GLY A 405 -17.14 -25.63 -74.80
C GLY A 405 -17.50 -26.77 -75.77
N THR A 406 -18.01 -26.43 -76.96
CA THR A 406 -18.27 -27.40 -78.05
C THR A 406 -16.99 -27.95 -78.67
N ALA A 407 -15.95 -27.13 -78.83
CA ALA A 407 -14.66 -27.56 -79.38
C ALA A 407 -13.84 -28.36 -78.35
N LEU A 408 -13.91 -28.04 -77.06
CA LEU A 408 -13.29 -28.84 -75.99
C LEU A 408 -13.95 -30.23 -75.89
N ALA A 409 -15.29 -30.29 -75.91
CA ALA A 409 -16.04 -31.55 -75.94
C ALA A 409 -15.69 -32.41 -77.18
N ALA A 410 -15.48 -31.77 -78.34
CA ALA A 410 -15.04 -32.43 -79.57
C ALA A 410 -13.53 -32.79 -79.61
N SER A 411 -12.74 -32.41 -78.59
CA SER A 411 -11.44 -33.04 -78.32
C SER A 411 -11.66 -34.27 -77.45
N LEU A 412 -12.28 -34.12 -76.27
CA LEU A 412 -12.41 -35.19 -75.29
C LEU A 412 -13.12 -36.45 -75.83
N LEU A 413 -14.13 -36.29 -76.70
CA LEU A 413 -14.78 -37.41 -77.41
C LEU A 413 -13.87 -38.09 -78.45
N ARG A 414 -12.92 -37.35 -79.04
CA ARG A 414 -11.89 -37.84 -79.98
C ARG A 414 -10.75 -38.54 -79.25
N ASP A 415 -10.45 -38.07 -78.04
CA ASP A 415 -9.48 -38.63 -77.09
C ASP A 415 -10.03 -39.87 -76.35
N GLY A 416 -11.18 -40.42 -76.80
CA GLY A 416 -11.73 -41.70 -76.37
C GLY A 416 -12.55 -41.68 -75.07
N TRP A 417 -12.92 -40.50 -74.55
CA TRP A 417 -13.69 -40.41 -73.31
C TRP A 417 -15.17 -40.66 -73.58
N SER A 418 -15.77 -41.60 -72.85
CA SER A 418 -17.20 -41.87 -72.96
C SER A 418 -18.04 -40.72 -72.41
N LEU A 419 -19.26 -40.57 -72.93
CA LEU A 419 -20.21 -39.54 -72.47
C LEU A 419 -20.44 -39.60 -70.95
N THR A 420 -20.42 -40.81 -70.36
CA THR A 420 -20.51 -41.01 -68.91
C THR A 420 -19.35 -40.34 -68.16
N LYS A 421 -18.11 -40.51 -68.62
CA LYS A 421 -16.91 -39.88 -68.01
C LYS A 421 -16.92 -38.35 -68.18
N MET A 422 -17.48 -37.86 -69.29
CA MET A 422 -17.68 -36.43 -69.50
C MET A 422 -18.67 -35.83 -68.49
N TYR A 423 -19.80 -36.51 -68.22
CA TYR A 423 -20.73 -36.10 -67.18
C TYR A 423 -20.14 -36.26 -65.77
N GLU A 424 -19.37 -37.31 -65.51
CA GLU A 424 -18.64 -37.52 -64.26
C GLU A 424 -17.67 -36.35 -63.96
N LYS A 425 -16.85 -35.94 -64.93
CA LYS A 425 -15.96 -34.77 -64.78
C LYS A 425 -16.69 -33.42 -64.75
N TYR A 426 -17.83 -33.29 -65.42
CA TYR A 426 -18.70 -32.12 -65.26
C TYR A 426 -19.29 -32.05 -63.84
N GLN A 427 -19.70 -33.19 -63.27
CA GLN A 427 -20.24 -33.28 -61.92
C GLN A 427 -19.16 -32.98 -60.88
N GLU A 428 -17.95 -33.54 -61.01
CA GLU A 428 -16.78 -33.18 -60.18
C GLU A 428 -16.50 -31.67 -60.21
N ALA A 429 -16.52 -31.04 -61.39
CA ALA A 429 -16.30 -29.60 -61.51
C ALA A 429 -17.46 -28.77 -60.92
N ALA A 430 -18.71 -29.23 -61.05
CA ALA A 430 -19.88 -28.58 -60.45
C ALA A 430 -19.87 -28.69 -58.92
N ASP A 431 -19.45 -29.82 -58.36
CA ASP A 431 -19.30 -30.03 -56.92
C ASP A 431 -18.08 -29.29 -56.36
N ALA A 432 -16.97 -29.22 -57.08
CA ALA A 432 -15.85 -28.34 -56.74
C ALA A 432 -16.29 -26.86 -56.64
N LEU A 433 -17.08 -26.38 -57.60
CA LEU A 433 -17.64 -25.02 -57.57
C LEU A 433 -18.67 -24.81 -56.43
N ARG A 434 -19.40 -25.87 -56.02
CA ARG A 434 -20.28 -25.83 -54.84
C ARG A 434 -19.45 -25.74 -53.55
N HIS A 435 -18.38 -26.53 -53.43
CA HIS A 435 -17.45 -26.45 -52.29
C HIS A 435 -16.74 -25.09 -52.23
N GLU A 436 -16.32 -24.52 -53.37
CA GLU A 436 -15.72 -23.17 -53.40
C GLU A 436 -16.72 -22.11 -52.91
N LYS A 437 -17.98 -22.15 -53.38
CA LYS A 437 -19.04 -21.22 -52.94
C LYS A 437 -19.43 -21.41 -51.48
N TRP A 438 -19.36 -22.63 -50.95
CA TRP A 438 -19.58 -22.91 -49.53
C TRP A 438 -18.41 -22.40 -48.68
N GLY A 439 -17.17 -22.61 -49.13
CA GLY A 439 -15.97 -22.07 -48.50
C GLY A 439 -15.92 -20.54 -48.48
N ARG A 440 -16.31 -19.88 -49.58
CA ARG A 440 -16.47 -18.41 -49.64
C ARG A 440 -17.47 -17.91 -48.59
N ARG A 441 -18.69 -18.48 -48.55
CA ARG A 441 -19.69 -18.13 -47.53
C ARG A 441 -19.23 -18.39 -46.11
N HIS A 442 -18.52 -19.49 -45.88
CA HIS A 442 -17.97 -19.77 -44.57
C HIS A 442 -16.93 -18.71 -44.16
N ALA A 443 -16.03 -18.33 -45.07
CA ALA A 443 -15.07 -17.24 -44.84
C ALA A 443 -15.78 -15.88 -44.66
N GLU A 444 -16.81 -15.57 -45.44
CA GLU A 444 -17.66 -14.38 -45.29
C GLU A 444 -18.25 -14.32 -43.87
N THR A 445 -18.91 -15.39 -43.39
CA THR A 445 -19.46 -15.44 -42.01
C THR A 445 -18.42 -15.42 -40.89
N VAL A 446 -17.16 -15.78 -41.18
CA VAL A 446 -16.04 -15.64 -40.22
C VAL A 446 -15.53 -14.20 -40.20
N LEU A 447 -15.44 -13.54 -41.36
CA LEU A 447 -15.06 -12.12 -41.45
C LEU A 447 -16.12 -11.20 -40.85
N GLU A 448 -17.41 -11.49 -41.04
CA GLU A 448 -18.52 -10.75 -40.38
C GLU A 448 -18.42 -10.83 -38.85
N ARG A 449 -18.11 -12.01 -38.30
CA ARG A 449 -17.87 -12.15 -36.85
C ARG A 449 -16.61 -11.43 -36.40
N VAL A 450 -15.51 -11.52 -37.14
CA VAL A 450 -14.26 -10.81 -36.81
C VAL A 450 -14.45 -9.30 -36.87
N LEU A 451 -15.32 -8.78 -37.74
CA LEU A 451 -15.70 -7.37 -37.74
C LEU A 451 -16.49 -7.00 -36.47
N GLN A 452 -17.50 -7.79 -36.08
CA GLN A 452 -18.25 -7.58 -34.83
C GLN A 452 -17.32 -7.64 -33.59
N GLU A 453 -16.43 -8.64 -33.53
CA GLU A 453 -15.40 -8.76 -32.48
C GLU A 453 -14.36 -7.62 -32.49
N ILE A 454 -14.27 -6.82 -33.57
CA ILE A 454 -13.42 -5.61 -33.66
C ILE A 454 -14.24 -4.36 -33.29
N GLU A 455 -15.50 -4.28 -33.70
CA GLU A 455 -16.42 -3.18 -33.36
C GLU A 455 -16.72 -3.15 -31.85
N GLU A 456 -17.05 -4.30 -31.25
CA GLU A 456 -17.24 -4.44 -29.79
C GLU A 456 -15.98 -4.03 -28.99
N LYS A 457 -14.79 -4.39 -29.48
CA LYS A 457 -13.52 -3.96 -28.86
C LYS A 457 -13.28 -2.47 -29.09
N ALA A 458 -13.61 -1.93 -30.26
CA ALA A 458 -13.47 -0.50 -30.56
C ALA A 458 -14.38 0.37 -29.68
N GLU A 459 -15.56 -0.11 -29.27
CA GLU A 459 -16.42 0.60 -28.31
C GLU A 459 -15.84 0.58 -26.89
N MET A 460 -15.36 -0.57 -26.40
CA MET A 460 -14.64 -0.65 -25.12
C MET A 460 -13.41 0.28 -25.09
N ILE A 461 -12.65 0.29 -26.19
CA ILE A 461 -11.52 1.19 -26.49
C ILE A 461 -11.88 2.69 -26.42
N LEU A 462 -13.17 3.06 -26.38
CA LEU A 462 -13.62 4.44 -26.20
C LEU A 462 -14.21 4.69 -24.79
N GLU A 463 -14.97 3.75 -24.22
CA GLU A 463 -15.49 3.86 -22.86
C GLU A 463 -14.37 4.04 -21.84
N GLU A 464 -13.32 3.24 -21.98
CA GLU A 464 -12.21 3.23 -21.04
C GLU A 464 -11.16 4.33 -21.31
N ARG A 465 -11.19 4.98 -22.49
CA ARG A 465 -10.51 6.28 -22.70
C ARG A 465 -11.12 7.32 -21.81
N ALA A 466 -12.45 7.35 -21.73
CA ALA A 466 -13.14 8.24 -20.81
C ALA A 466 -12.90 7.84 -19.35
N GLU A 467 -12.73 6.56 -18.99
CA GLU A 467 -12.27 6.17 -17.63
C GLU A 467 -10.86 6.70 -17.34
N HIS A 468 -9.92 6.54 -18.27
CA HIS A 468 -8.55 6.99 -18.10
C HIS A 468 -8.40 8.51 -18.07
N GLU A 469 -9.12 9.25 -18.92
CA GLU A 469 -9.21 10.71 -18.89
C GLU A 469 -9.80 11.21 -17.56
N ARG A 470 -10.89 10.58 -17.07
CA ARG A 470 -11.45 10.86 -15.73
C ARG A 470 -10.49 10.51 -14.58
N MET A 471 -9.66 9.49 -14.73
CA MET A 471 -8.58 9.22 -13.76
C MET A 471 -7.46 10.25 -13.84
N GLU A 472 -7.07 10.73 -15.02
CA GLU A 472 -6.09 11.82 -15.17
C GLU A 472 -6.60 13.14 -14.57
N GLU A 473 -7.88 13.48 -14.74
CA GLU A 473 -8.52 14.61 -14.04
C GLU A 473 -8.53 14.42 -12.51
N ALA A 474 -8.81 13.21 -12.02
CA ALA A 474 -8.76 12.90 -10.60
C ALA A 474 -7.33 12.99 -10.03
N TYR A 475 -6.31 12.53 -10.78
CA TYR A 475 -4.90 12.68 -10.41
C TYR A 475 -4.44 14.15 -10.47
N ALA A 476 -4.87 14.92 -11.47
CA ALA A 476 -4.58 16.34 -11.58
C ALA A 476 -5.14 17.11 -10.38
N THR A 477 -6.43 16.98 -10.08
CA THR A 477 -7.06 17.65 -8.94
C THR A 477 -6.54 17.15 -7.58
N MET A 478 -6.08 15.89 -7.47
CA MET A 478 -5.38 15.39 -6.28
C MET A 478 -3.97 15.99 -6.15
N ASN A 479 -3.25 16.17 -7.25
CA ASN A 479 -1.93 16.79 -7.28
C ASN A 479 -1.99 18.31 -6.99
N GLU A 480 -3.03 19.01 -7.47
CA GLU A 480 -3.31 20.41 -7.09
C GLU A 480 -3.58 20.54 -5.58
N LYS A 481 -4.42 19.67 -5.02
CA LYS A 481 -4.67 19.61 -3.56
C LYS A 481 -3.40 19.30 -2.77
N LEU A 482 -2.53 18.42 -3.28
CA LEU A 482 -1.23 18.14 -2.68
C LEU A 482 -0.31 19.37 -2.71
N GLN A 483 -0.25 20.10 -3.82
CA GLN A 483 0.53 21.34 -3.93
C GLN A 483 -0.01 22.43 -3.00
N GLN A 484 -1.33 22.59 -2.89
CA GLN A 484 -1.96 23.50 -1.93
C GLN A 484 -1.60 23.13 -0.48
N ALA A 485 -1.73 21.85 -0.11
CA ALA A 485 -1.37 21.36 1.23
C ALA A 485 0.13 21.52 1.54
N LEU A 486 1.02 21.39 0.55
CA LEU A 486 2.46 21.64 0.70
C LEU A 486 2.75 23.13 0.92
N LEU A 487 2.12 24.03 0.16
CA LEU A 487 2.26 25.48 0.35
C LEU A 487 1.70 25.94 1.71
N GLU A 488 0.56 25.38 2.13
CA GLU A 488 0.02 25.59 3.48
C GLU A 488 1.00 25.10 4.55
N HIS A 489 1.54 23.88 4.41
CA HIS A 489 2.54 23.33 5.32
C HIS A 489 3.79 24.21 5.43
N GLU A 490 4.37 24.67 4.31
CA GLU A 490 5.49 25.62 4.31
C GLU A 490 5.12 26.93 5.03
N SER A 491 3.89 27.43 4.83
CA SER A 491 3.39 28.64 5.51
C SER A 491 3.31 28.44 7.04
N TYR A 492 2.77 27.30 7.49
CA TYR A 492 2.66 26.92 8.90
C TYR A 492 4.03 26.68 9.53
N GLU A 493 4.96 26.03 8.83
CA GLU A 493 6.34 25.94 9.29
C GLU A 493 7.00 27.32 9.39
N SER A 494 6.72 28.25 8.45
CA SER A 494 7.25 29.61 8.52
C SER A 494 6.74 30.36 9.75
N ALA A 495 5.46 30.18 10.10
CA ALA A 495 4.86 30.73 11.31
C ALA A 495 5.48 30.09 12.56
N LEU A 496 5.57 28.75 12.59
CA LEU A 496 6.19 28.00 13.69
C LEU A 496 7.66 28.37 13.91
N ARG A 497 8.42 28.64 12.83
CA ARG A 497 9.80 29.16 12.89
C ARG A 497 9.87 30.56 13.50
N LYS A 498 8.95 31.46 13.13
CA LYS A 498 8.83 32.81 13.72
C LYS A 498 8.48 32.75 15.20
N SER A 499 7.42 32.05 15.58
CA SER A 499 7.00 31.91 16.98
C SER A 499 8.04 31.19 17.85
N LYS A 500 8.76 30.19 17.33
CA LYS A 500 9.92 29.58 18.03
C LYS A 500 11.08 30.56 18.21
N ALA A 501 11.29 31.50 17.28
CA ALA A 501 12.30 32.54 17.41
C ALA A 501 11.89 33.64 18.41
N GLU A 502 10.59 33.97 18.50
CA GLU A 502 10.01 34.90 19.47
C GLU A 502 10.00 34.32 20.89
N LEU A 503 9.60 33.05 21.06
CA LEU A 503 9.73 32.31 22.32
C LEU A 503 11.19 32.36 22.81
N ARG A 504 12.14 32.05 21.93
CA ARG A 504 13.59 32.11 22.23
C ARG A 504 14.14 33.52 22.45
N ARG A 505 13.41 34.58 22.11
CA ARG A 505 13.75 35.95 22.57
C ARG A 505 13.23 36.15 23.99
N ARG A 506 11.95 35.84 24.24
CA ARG A 506 11.31 35.96 25.55
C ARG A 506 12.00 35.12 26.63
N GLU A 507 12.42 33.90 26.32
CA GLU A 507 13.24 33.05 27.20
C GLU A 507 14.55 33.73 27.63
N ARG A 508 15.20 34.47 26.73
CA ARG A 508 16.44 35.21 27.03
C ARG A 508 16.14 36.48 27.83
N GLU A 509 15.11 37.22 27.47
CA GLU A 509 14.63 38.40 28.19
C GLU A 509 14.29 38.03 29.65
N CYS A 510 13.53 36.96 29.88
CA CYS A 510 13.26 36.42 31.21
C CYS A 510 14.54 35.91 31.92
N SER A 511 15.49 35.29 31.21
CA SER A 511 16.77 34.86 31.79
C SER A 511 17.68 36.02 32.20
N ILE A 512 17.59 37.16 31.50
CA ILE A 512 18.29 38.40 31.84
C ILE A 512 17.63 39.04 33.08
N ALA A 513 16.31 39.25 33.04
CA ALA A 513 15.55 39.77 34.17
C ALA A 513 15.71 38.92 35.45
N GLN A 514 15.76 37.59 35.34
CA GLN A 514 16.00 36.72 36.50
C GLN A 514 17.42 36.86 37.06
N LYS A 515 18.44 37.15 36.23
CA LYS A 515 19.80 37.46 36.71
C LYS A 515 19.84 38.82 37.41
N GLU A 516 19.19 39.83 36.83
CA GLU A 516 19.04 41.15 37.43
C GLU A 516 18.33 41.07 38.79
N ILE A 517 17.22 40.32 38.90
CA ILE A 517 16.54 40.03 40.18
C ILE A 517 17.48 39.32 41.16
N ASN A 518 18.22 38.30 40.72
CA ASN A 518 19.16 37.58 41.59
C ASN A 518 20.32 38.46 42.07
N ASP A 519 20.81 39.39 41.23
CA ASP A 519 21.92 40.29 41.56
C ASP A 519 21.45 41.48 42.40
N LEU A 520 20.25 42.02 42.16
CA LEU A 520 19.57 42.94 43.07
C LEU A 520 19.29 42.28 44.43
N GLN A 521 18.89 41.01 44.48
CA GLN A 521 18.71 40.27 45.73
C GLN A 521 20.04 40.07 46.48
N LYS A 522 21.15 39.82 45.78
CA LYS A 522 22.50 39.82 46.37
C LYS A 522 22.85 41.19 46.92
N GLN A 523 22.66 42.26 46.14
CA GLN A 523 22.91 43.63 46.59
C GLN A 523 22.08 43.98 47.82
N VAL A 524 20.77 43.68 47.83
CA VAL A 524 19.89 43.90 48.99
C VAL A 524 20.33 43.06 50.20
N THR A 525 20.74 41.81 50.04
CA THR A 525 21.24 41.00 51.18
C THR A 525 22.61 41.42 51.68
N VAL A 526 23.47 42.01 50.84
CA VAL A 526 24.71 42.67 51.28
C VAL A 526 24.40 43.98 51.99
N LEU A 527 23.59 44.87 51.39
CA LEU A 527 23.17 46.14 51.99
C LEU A 527 22.41 45.95 53.31
N LEU A 528 21.61 44.89 53.46
CA LEU A 528 20.96 44.54 54.73
C LEU A 528 21.97 44.07 55.79
N LYS A 529 22.98 43.29 55.41
CA LYS A 529 24.09 42.92 56.32
C LYS A 529 24.92 44.13 56.70
N GLU A 530 25.23 45.02 55.76
CA GLU A 530 25.97 46.25 56.02
C GLU A 530 25.17 47.22 56.89
N CYS A 531 23.86 47.38 56.65
CA CYS A 531 22.98 48.15 57.54
C CYS A 531 22.87 47.51 58.93
N GLN A 532 22.84 46.17 59.03
CA GLN A 532 22.84 45.46 60.31
C GLN A 532 24.18 45.61 61.05
N ASP A 533 25.31 45.50 60.35
CA ASP A 533 26.66 45.72 60.91
C ASP A 533 26.86 47.18 61.32
N ILE A 534 26.29 48.14 60.60
CA ILE A 534 26.25 49.55 61.00
C ILE A 534 25.38 49.73 62.24
N GLN A 535 24.20 49.08 62.34
CA GLN A 535 23.36 49.09 63.54
C GLN A 535 24.05 48.44 64.75
N LEU A 536 24.86 47.41 64.55
CA LEU A 536 25.64 46.74 65.60
C LEU A 536 26.90 47.53 66.01
N ARG A 537 27.49 48.32 65.10
CA ARG A 537 28.58 49.27 65.40
C ARG A 537 28.08 50.56 66.05
N CYS A 538 26.88 51.01 65.71
CA CYS A 538 26.27 52.26 66.16
C CYS A 538 25.06 52.01 67.07
N GLY A 539 25.31 51.39 68.23
CA GLY A 539 24.29 51.21 69.27
C GLY A 539 23.89 52.54 69.93
N GLY A 540 22.93 53.26 69.35
CA GLY A 540 22.38 54.48 69.95
C GLY A 540 21.26 55.14 69.12
N THR A 541 20.11 55.38 69.76
CA THR A 541 19.01 56.24 69.28
C THR A 541 19.08 57.61 69.99
N PRO A 542 18.45 58.69 69.48
CA PRO A 542 18.12 59.08 68.10
C PRO A 542 18.54 60.58 67.79
N GLN A 543 17.91 61.23 66.80
CA GLN A 543 17.43 62.65 66.84
C GLN A 543 18.17 63.82 66.11
N VAL A 544 17.73 64.10 64.85
CA VAL A 544 17.31 65.43 64.28
C VAL A 544 18.34 66.53 63.82
N TYR A 545 17.92 67.34 62.81
CA TYR A 545 18.53 68.56 62.18
C TYR A 545 19.72 68.34 61.18
N LEU A 546 19.95 69.15 60.12
CA LEU A 546 19.16 70.09 59.29
C LEU A 546 19.86 70.31 57.90
N ASN A 547 19.24 71.06 56.97
CA ASN A 547 19.80 71.41 55.64
C ASN A 547 20.85 72.53 55.68
N ASP A 548 21.87 72.48 54.79
CA ASP A 548 22.27 73.55 53.81
C ASP A 548 23.67 73.32 53.19
N SER A 549 24.11 73.90 52.06
CA SER A 549 23.43 74.30 50.79
C SER A 549 24.45 74.90 49.78
N LEU A 550 24.31 74.62 48.47
CA LEU A 550 25.00 75.28 47.31
C LEU A 550 26.56 75.04 47.27
N THR A 551 27.35 75.16 46.19
CA THR A 551 27.26 75.49 44.74
C THR A 551 28.50 74.82 44.03
N ALA A 552 28.84 74.85 42.72
CA ALA A 552 28.39 75.59 41.52
C ALA A 552 28.75 74.87 40.18
N THR A 553 28.38 75.53 39.08
CA THR A 553 28.90 75.60 37.67
C THR A 553 30.24 74.91 37.27
N ALA A 554 30.50 74.52 36.01
CA ALA A 554 30.01 75.09 34.73
C ALA A 554 29.94 74.09 33.53
N ASN A 555 29.46 74.59 32.38
CA ASN A 555 29.07 73.81 31.19
C ASN A 555 30.20 73.59 30.16
N PHE A 556 30.06 72.56 29.31
CA PHE A 556 30.42 72.65 27.89
C PHE A 556 29.51 71.74 27.03
N GLU A 557 29.32 72.08 25.75
CA GLU A 557 28.42 71.39 24.82
C GLU A 557 29.19 70.52 23.80
N GLY A 558 28.61 69.41 23.34
CA GLY A 558 29.17 68.57 22.27
C GLY A 558 28.45 67.22 22.16
N GLY A 559 27.73 66.99 21.07
CA GLY A 559 26.80 65.87 20.96
C GLY A 559 27.38 64.53 20.49
N LEU A 560 26.68 63.47 20.91
CA LEU A 560 26.76 62.07 20.46
C LEU A 560 27.97 61.24 20.96
N LEU A 561 27.66 60.02 21.43
CA LEU A 561 28.50 59.09 22.20
C LEU A 561 28.99 59.67 23.54
N ASP A 562 28.38 59.23 24.66
CA ASP A 562 29.10 58.41 25.67
C ASP A 562 28.15 57.86 26.77
N THR A 563 27.54 56.68 26.56
CA THR A 563 26.77 56.00 27.63
C THR A 563 27.65 55.28 28.64
N ASP A 564 28.86 54.88 28.25
CA ASP A 564 29.78 54.11 29.09
C ASP A 564 30.53 55.02 30.07
N GLN A 565 30.75 56.29 29.72
CA GLN A 565 31.41 57.26 30.58
C GLN A 565 30.53 57.76 31.73
N VAL A 566 29.19 57.76 31.60
CA VAL A 566 28.26 58.08 32.71
C VAL A 566 28.39 57.06 33.84
N ILE A 567 28.52 55.78 33.48
CA ILE A 567 28.79 54.69 34.44
C ILE A 567 30.21 54.84 35.00
N SER A 568 31.20 55.09 34.13
CA SER A 568 32.62 55.14 34.50
C SER A 568 32.98 56.29 35.46
N GLN A 569 32.35 57.47 35.35
CA GLN A 569 32.67 58.60 36.23
C GLN A 569 32.07 58.48 37.65
N GLN A 570 31.06 57.62 37.86
CA GLN A 570 30.51 57.34 39.20
C GLN A 570 31.16 56.12 39.89
N HIS A 571 32.25 55.58 39.34
CA HIS A 571 32.92 54.40 39.91
C HIS A 571 33.77 54.69 41.18
N LEU A 572 33.06 54.72 42.30
CA LEU A 572 33.33 53.86 43.49
C LEU A 572 34.64 54.08 44.29
N ASN A 573 35.36 55.17 44.13
CA ASN A 573 36.49 55.55 45.00
C ASN A 573 36.08 56.49 46.16
N PHE A 574 35.17 56.04 47.04
CA PHE A 574 34.81 56.75 48.28
C PHE A 574 36.02 56.81 49.22
N LYS A 575 36.31 57.98 49.81
CA LYS A 575 37.44 58.10 50.78
C LYS A 575 36.99 58.03 52.23
N ASP A 576 35.73 58.33 52.52
CA ASP A 576 35.17 58.25 53.86
C ASP A 576 33.71 57.77 53.84
N ILE A 577 33.25 57.22 54.95
CA ILE A 577 31.93 56.57 55.08
C ILE A 577 30.80 57.60 54.86
N SER A 578 31.00 58.86 55.25
CA SER A 578 30.02 59.94 55.01
C SER A 578 29.77 60.21 53.52
N GLU A 579 30.79 60.13 52.66
CA GLU A 579 30.60 60.26 51.20
C GLU A 579 29.83 59.07 50.62
N LEU A 580 30.14 57.85 51.08
CA LEU A 580 29.42 56.64 50.70
C LEU A 580 27.95 56.69 51.15
N VAL A 581 27.67 57.20 52.35
CA VAL A 581 26.32 57.38 52.88
C VAL A 581 25.58 58.48 52.12
N GLU A 582 26.20 59.63 51.84
CA GLU A 582 25.58 60.67 51.02
C GLU A 582 25.28 60.20 49.60
N GLN A 583 26.21 59.48 48.95
CA GLN A 583 25.95 58.92 47.63
C GLN A 583 24.92 57.79 47.69
N ASN A 584 24.85 56.99 48.76
CA ASN A 584 23.74 56.07 49.01
C ASN A 584 22.41 56.82 49.16
N VAL A 585 22.34 57.94 49.89
CA VAL A 585 21.11 58.72 50.05
C VAL A 585 20.71 59.38 48.74
N LYS A 586 21.67 59.90 47.96
CA LYS A 586 21.43 60.47 46.63
C LYS A 586 20.95 59.40 45.66
N LEU A 587 21.61 58.25 45.57
CA LEU A 587 21.20 57.09 44.77
C LEU A 587 19.86 56.52 45.23
N ARG A 588 19.59 56.37 46.52
CA ARG A 588 18.27 55.97 47.05
C ARG A 588 17.20 57.00 46.67
N SER A 589 17.48 58.30 46.73
CA SER A 589 16.53 59.32 46.26
C SER A 589 16.30 59.25 44.75
N LEU A 590 17.29 58.81 43.97
CA LEU A 590 17.23 58.67 42.51
C LEU A 590 16.50 57.37 42.13
N VAL A 591 16.73 56.28 42.87
CA VAL A 591 15.97 55.03 42.78
C VAL A 591 14.52 55.24 43.22
N HIS A 592 14.24 56.01 44.28
CA HIS A 592 12.88 56.36 44.67
C HIS A 592 12.19 57.28 43.65
N LYS A 593 12.94 58.19 42.98
CA LYS A 593 12.40 58.97 41.86
C LYS A 593 12.12 58.10 40.65
N LEU A 594 13.05 57.24 40.23
CA LEU A 594 12.84 56.31 39.12
C LEU A 594 11.75 55.29 39.42
N ALA A 595 11.63 54.82 40.66
CA ALA A 595 10.51 53.98 41.10
C ALA A 595 9.19 54.76 41.05
N ALA A 596 9.15 56.00 41.54
CA ALA A 596 7.97 56.85 41.42
C ALA A 596 7.63 57.21 39.96
N ASP A 597 8.62 57.39 39.08
CA ASP A 597 8.43 57.63 37.65
C ASP A 597 7.97 56.36 36.91
N ILE A 598 8.38 55.17 37.36
CA ILE A 598 7.90 53.87 36.88
C ILE A 598 6.47 53.61 37.39
N GLU A 599 6.20 53.77 38.69
CA GLU A 599 4.87 53.68 39.29
C GLU A 599 3.91 54.68 38.66
N LYS A 600 4.37 55.91 38.38
CA LYS A 600 3.59 56.94 37.68
C LYS A 600 3.33 56.57 36.22
N LYS A 601 4.31 56.05 35.48
CA LYS A 601 4.08 55.55 34.11
C LYS A 601 3.20 54.31 34.06
N GLU A 602 3.32 53.43 35.05
CA GLU A 602 2.42 52.30 35.21
C GLU A 602 1.00 52.75 35.58
N ALA A 603 0.85 53.78 36.42
CA ALA A 603 -0.45 54.39 36.71
C ALA A 603 -1.03 55.07 35.47
N GLU A 604 -0.25 55.87 34.75
CA GLU A 604 -0.64 56.50 33.49
C GLU A 604 -1.06 55.45 32.45
N LEU A 605 -0.32 54.35 32.29
CA LEU A 605 -0.71 53.24 31.41
C LEU A 605 -1.96 52.49 31.91
N LYS A 606 -2.13 52.30 33.23
CA LYS A 606 -3.34 51.66 33.80
C LYS A 606 -4.56 52.56 33.63
N ASP A 607 -4.41 53.87 33.80
CA ASP A 607 -5.44 54.87 33.56
C ASP A 607 -5.77 54.98 32.07
N GLU A 608 -4.78 54.94 31.17
CA GLU A 608 -4.98 54.87 29.72
C GLU A 608 -5.74 53.58 29.33
N PHE A 609 -5.34 52.40 29.82
CA PHE A 609 -6.08 51.16 29.58
C PHE A 609 -7.49 51.18 30.20
N GLN A 610 -7.67 51.79 31.37
CA GLN A 610 -8.98 51.92 32.01
C GLN A 610 -9.88 52.90 31.24
N VAL A 611 -9.35 54.01 30.74
CA VAL A 611 -10.06 54.96 29.87
C VAL A 611 -10.38 54.35 28.51
N ASP A 612 -9.49 53.53 27.93
CA ASP A 612 -9.74 52.81 26.69
C ASP A 612 -10.81 51.72 26.86
N LEU A 613 -10.76 50.95 27.96
CA LEU A 613 -11.82 50.01 28.33
C LEU A 613 -13.15 50.73 28.59
N GLN A 614 -13.13 51.87 29.28
CA GLN A 614 -14.33 52.67 29.54
C GLN A 614 -14.85 53.35 28.26
N ARG A 615 -13.98 53.74 27.32
CA ARG A 615 -14.39 54.19 25.97
C ARG A 615 -15.06 53.06 25.21
N ILE A 616 -14.48 51.86 25.19
CA ILE A 616 -15.06 50.69 24.54
C ILE A 616 -16.40 50.30 25.18
N ALA A 617 -16.51 50.39 26.51
CA ALA A 617 -17.77 50.20 27.24
C ALA A 617 -18.81 51.26 26.84
N ASN A 618 -18.49 52.56 26.93
CA ASN A 618 -19.38 53.65 26.53
C ASN A 618 -19.76 53.59 25.05
N GLU A 619 -18.86 53.13 24.17
CA GLU A 619 -19.15 52.88 22.76
C GLU A 619 -20.08 51.67 22.57
N ALA A 620 -19.92 50.60 23.35
CA ALA A 620 -20.83 49.46 23.32
C ALA A 620 -22.21 49.85 23.88
N GLU A 621 -22.26 50.55 25.02
CA GLU A 621 -23.48 51.07 25.65
C GLU A 621 -24.22 52.04 24.73
N SER A 622 -23.54 52.99 24.07
CA SER A 622 -24.19 53.90 23.11
C SER A 622 -24.64 53.19 21.83
N LYS A 623 -23.91 52.17 21.34
CA LYS A 623 -24.38 51.31 20.23
C LYS A 623 -25.61 50.51 20.65
N VAL A 624 -25.65 49.99 21.88
CA VAL A 624 -26.82 49.31 22.47
C VAL A 624 -27.98 50.29 22.68
N GLU A 625 -27.74 51.50 23.18
CA GLU A 625 -28.77 52.52 23.40
C GLU A 625 -29.39 52.98 22.07
N VAL A 626 -28.59 53.11 21.00
CA VAL A 626 -29.09 53.38 19.65
C VAL A 626 -29.89 52.20 19.08
N VAL A 627 -29.50 50.96 19.38
CA VAL A 627 -30.30 49.77 19.01
C VAL A 627 -31.59 49.69 19.82
N LEU A 628 -31.57 50.00 21.12
CA LEU A 628 -32.73 50.03 21.99
C LEU A 628 -33.71 51.12 21.56
N LYS A 629 -33.25 52.37 21.37
CA LYS A 629 -34.08 53.47 20.83
C LYS A 629 -34.69 53.12 19.48
N ARG A 630 -33.93 52.48 18.58
CA ARG A 630 -34.49 51.96 17.31
C ARG A 630 -35.52 50.85 17.51
N SER A 631 -35.36 50.00 18.52
CA SER A 631 -36.35 48.96 18.86
C SER A 631 -37.60 49.55 19.54
N GLU A 632 -37.47 50.62 20.31
CA GLU A 632 -38.57 51.39 20.92
C GLU A 632 -39.31 52.21 19.85
N GLU A 633 -38.61 52.82 18.91
CA GLU A 633 -39.16 53.46 17.71
C GLU A 633 -39.91 52.43 16.83
N GLN A 634 -39.35 51.23 16.65
CA GLN A 634 -40.03 50.14 15.94
C GLN A 634 -41.23 49.59 16.72
N ALA A 635 -41.16 49.48 18.05
CA ALA A 635 -42.29 49.09 18.89
C ALA A 635 -43.40 50.15 18.84
N SER A 636 -43.06 51.44 18.93
CA SER A 636 -43.98 52.57 18.76
C SER A 636 -44.58 52.63 17.35
N MET A 637 -43.79 52.29 16.32
CA MET A 637 -44.30 52.12 14.95
C MET A 637 -45.25 50.92 14.86
N ILE A 638 -44.94 49.79 15.50
CA ILE A 638 -45.79 48.60 15.56
C ILE A 638 -47.07 48.89 16.34
N ASP A 639 -47.03 49.66 17.43
CA ASP A 639 -48.20 50.02 18.24
C ASP A 639 -49.06 51.12 17.62
N SER A 640 -48.47 52.03 16.84
CA SER A 640 -49.22 52.98 16.00
C SER A 640 -49.77 52.31 14.73
N LEU A 641 -49.09 51.29 14.20
CA LEU A 641 -49.64 50.38 13.18
C LEU A 641 -50.76 49.50 13.75
N HIS A 642 -50.62 48.95 14.96
CA HIS A 642 -51.70 48.22 15.64
C HIS A 642 -52.86 49.14 15.99
N SER A 643 -52.59 50.39 16.41
CA SER A 643 -53.64 51.37 16.70
C SER A 643 -54.36 51.84 15.44
N SER A 644 -53.65 52.06 14.33
CA SER A 644 -54.25 52.41 13.04
C SER A 644 -54.93 51.22 12.38
N VAL A 645 -54.40 49.99 12.48
CA VAL A 645 -55.09 48.75 12.06
C VAL A 645 -56.30 48.46 12.96
N ALA A 646 -56.24 48.72 14.26
CA ALA A 646 -57.41 48.61 15.16
C ALA A 646 -58.43 49.73 14.92
N MET A 647 -58.01 50.88 14.39
CA MET A 647 -58.87 51.97 13.93
C MET A 647 -59.49 51.65 12.57
N TYR A 648 -58.74 51.16 11.59
CA TYR A 648 -59.26 50.67 10.30
C TYR A 648 -60.14 49.44 10.47
N LYS A 649 -59.81 48.54 11.41
CA LYS A 649 -60.68 47.43 11.79
C LYS A 649 -61.95 47.94 12.49
N ARG A 650 -61.88 48.99 13.31
CA ARG A 650 -63.08 49.68 13.82
C ARG A 650 -63.89 50.32 12.71
N LEU A 651 -63.28 51.06 11.79
CA LEU A 651 -63.93 51.67 10.63
C LEU A 651 -64.53 50.62 9.67
N TYR A 652 -63.91 49.44 9.55
CA TYR A 652 -64.43 48.32 8.76
C TYR A 652 -65.56 47.59 9.50
N GLU A 653 -65.44 47.37 10.81
CA GLU A 653 -66.54 46.89 11.64
C GLU A 653 -67.68 47.93 11.74
N GLU A 654 -67.37 49.22 11.61
CA GLU A 654 -68.33 50.32 11.55
C GLU A 654 -68.96 50.43 10.16
N GLU A 655 -68.24 50.23 9.05
CA GLU A 655 -68.84 50.03 7.72
C GLU A 655 -69.76 48.80 7.70
N GLN A 656 -69.36 47.69 8.33
CA GLN A 656 -70.19 46.51 8.51
C GLN A 656 -71.44 46.84 9.36
N LYS A 657 -71.31 47.65 10.42
CA LYS A 657 -72.45 48.15 11.22
C LYS A 657 -73.31 49.17 10.46
N PHE A 658 -72.74 50.02 9.60
CA PHE A 658 -73.46 50.99 8.77
C PHE A 658 -74.17 50.33 7.57
N ARG A 659 -73.64 49.22 7.04
CA ARG A 659 -74.40 48.29 6.17
C ARG A 659 -75.51 47.53 6.91
N SER A 660 -75.42 47.43 8.24
CA SER A 660 -76.38 46.69 9.08
C SER A 660 -77.51 47.57 9.66
N TYR A 661 -77.25 48.85 9.94
CA TYR A 661 -78.23 49.75 10.59
C TYR A 661 -78.38 51.11 9.88
N HIS A 662 -79.29 51.13 8.92
CA HIS A 662 -79.71 52.31 8.16
C HIS A 662 -80.76 53.15 8.95
N ALA A 663 -80.36 53.89 9.98
CA ALA A 663 -81.22 54.88 10.66
C ALA A 663 -80.41 55.97 11.43
N PRO A 664 -80.60 57.28 11.17
CA PRO A 664 -79.91 58.36 11.89
C PRO A 664 -80.84 59.17 12.82
N THR A 665 -80.33 59.68 13.96
CA THR A 665 -80.75 60.99 14.56
C THR A 665 -79.90 61.42 15.77
N THR A 666 -79.52 62.72 15.81
CA THR A 666 -79.38 63.61 17.01
C THR A 666 -78.33 63.32 18.12
N THR A 667 -77.69 64.26 18.83
CA THR A 667 -77.58 65.76 18.77
C THR A 667 -76.52 66.28 19.76
N VAL A 668 -75.84 67.40 19.45
CA VAL A 668 -75.36 68.47 20.38
C VAL A 668 -74.20 68.06 21.36
N SER A 669 -73.23 68.91 21.75
CA SER A 669 -73.10 70.39 21.69
C SER A 669 -71.67 70.88 21.32
N ASP A 670 -71.57 72.12 20.84
CA ASP A 670 -70.32 72.91 20.71
C ASP A 670 -70.61 74.40 20.92
N ASP A 671 -70.06 75.01 21.97
CA ASP A 671 -69.65 76.43 22.05
C ASP A 671 -68.76 76.66 23.30
N GLY A 672 -67.95 77.71 23.30
CA GLY A 672 -67.15 78.14 24.46
C GLY A 672 -65.89 78.95 24.13
N LYS A 673 -65.43 78.96 22.88
CA LYS A 673 -64.21 79.68 22.46
C LYS A 673 -64.47 81.17 22.16
N LYS A 674 -64.92 81.95 23.15
CA LYS A 674 -65.31 83.37 22.97
C LYS A 674 -64.75 84.36 24.02
N GLU A 675 -63.54 84.14 24.53
CA GLU A 675 -62.91 85.04 25.52
C GLU A 675 -61.44 85.38 25.20
N LEU A 676 -61.11 85.69 23.93
CA LEU A 676 -59.73 86.08 23.54
C LEU A 676 -59.65 86.98 22.29
N MET A 677 -60.71 87.75 21.98
CA MET A 677 -60.84 88.44 20.68
C MET A 677 -61.50 89.84 20.77
N LEU A 678 -61.11 90.66 21.77
CA LEU A 678 -61.71 91.99 22.00
C LEU A 678 -60.70 93.10 22.39
N LEU A 679 -59.43 93.02 21.93
CA LEU A 679 -58.38 94.01 22.27
C LEU A 679 -57.50 94.46 21.08
N PHE A 680 -57.96 94.34 19.83
CA PHE A 680 -57.15 94.75 18.65
C PHE A 680 -57.89 95.53 17.56
N GLU A 681 -58.96 96.24 17.91
CA GLU A 681 -59.67 97.14 16.99
C GLU A 681 -59.71 98.57 17.55
N GLY A 682 -58.59 99.29 17.41
CA GLY A 682 -58.38 100.59 18.02
C GLY A 682 -57.35 101.47 17.30
N SER A 683 -57.85 102.41 16.49
CA SER A 683 -57.13 103.49 15.80
C SER A 683 -56.12 103.11 14.71
N GLN A 684 -56.51 103.37 13.47
CA GLN A 684 -55.61 103.46 12.31
C GLN A 684 -54.91 104.84 12.26
N ASP A 685 -53.85 104.95 11.46
CA ASP A 685 -53.27 106.18 10.87
C ASP A 685 -52.61 107.26 11.76
N VAL A 686 -51.31 107.05 12.05
CA VAL A 686 -50.23 107.90 11.49
C VAL A 686 -49.06 106.99 11.04
N SER A 687 -48.29 107.39 10.02
CA SER A 687 -47.08 106.71 9.49
C SER A 687 -47.29 105.40 8.68
N LYS A 688 -48.00 105.50 7.55
CA LYS A 688 -48.26 104.41 6.60
C LYS A 688 -47.07 104.00 5.68
N LYS A 689 -45.81 104.17 6.10
CA LYS A 689 -44.63 103.76 5.28
C LYS A 689 -43.54 102.97 6.01
N SER A 690 -42.90 103.51 7.06
CA SER A 690 -41.75 102.82 7.67
C SER A 690 -42.06 101.45 8.31
N PRO A 691 -43.20 101.21 9.01
CA PRO A 691 -43.45 99.89 9.60
C PRO A 691 -43.72 98.83 8.53
N HIS A 692 -44.39 99.22 7.44
CA HIS A 692 -44.90 98.26 6.46
C HIS A 692 -43.82 97.71 5.53
N GLU A 693 -42.77 98.49 5.24
CA GLU A 693 -41.58 98.01 4.53
C GLU A 693 -40.71 97.11 5.41
N HIS A 694 -40.51 97.45 6.69
CA HIS A 694 -39.81 96.56 7.63
C HIS A 694 -40.55 95.24 7.86
N LEU A 695 -41.88 95.26 7.94
CA LEU A 695 -42.70 94.05 8.05
C LEU A 695 -42.72 93.25 6.73
N SER A 696 -42.79 93.89 5.57
CA SER A 696 -42.73 93.19 4.27
C SER A 696 -41.36 92.57 4.02
N ASN A 697 -40.27 93.27 4.34
CA ASN A 697 -38.92 92.72 4.19
C ASN A 697 -38.66 91.61 5.21
N ARG A 698 -39.16 91.70 6.45
CA ARG A 698 -39.09 90.58 7.40
C ARG A 698 -39.97 89.40 6.99
N ALA A 699 -41.14 89.64 6.38
CA ALA A 699 -41.96 88.56 5.80
C ALA A 699 -41.22 87.83 4.67
N LYS A 700 -40.56 88.56 3.76
CA LYS A 700 -39.73 87.96 2.70
C LYS A 700 -38.54 87.17 3.26
N ILE A 701 -37.84 87.69 4.27
CA ILE A 701 -36.75 86.97 4.93
C ILE A 701 -37.27 85.66 5.55
N LEU A 702 -38.42 85.70 6.24
CA LEU A 702 -39.06 84.50 6.80
C LEU A 702 -39.57 83.53 5.71
N GLU A 703 -40.01 84.02 4.55
CA GLU A 703 -40.45 83.21 3.41
C GLU A 703 -39.25 82.57 2.67
N GLU A 704 -38.14 83.28 2.58
CA GLU A 704 -36.84 82.74 2.15
C GLU A 704 -36.29 81.71 3.14
N GLU A 705 -36.41 81.94 4.45
CA GLU A 705 -36.02 80.98 5.50
C GLU A 705 -36.91 79.74 5.48
N LEU A 706 -38.24 79.90 5.36
CA LEU A 706 -39.18 78.78 5.21
C LEU A 706 -38.93 77.98 3.93
N SER A 707 -38.56 78.61 2.82
CA SER A 707 -38.22 77.91 1.58
C SER A 707 -36.85 77.23 1.64
N LYS A 708 -35.84 77.82 2.30
CA LYS A 708 -34.56 77.17 2.63
C LYS A 708 -34.79 75.91 3.49
N LEU A 709 -35.50 76.05 4.61
CA LEU A 709 -35.89 74.94 5.49
C LEU A 709 -36.74 73.87 4.77
N SER A 710 -37.58 74.27 3.81
CA SER A 710 -38.36 73.32 2.99
C SER A 710 -37.48 72.55 2.01
N MET A 711 -36.48 73.19 1.40
CA MET A 711 -35.50 72.52 0.55
C MET A 711 -34.60 71.58 1.35
N GLU A 712 -34.13 72.00 2.52
CA GLU A 712 -33.36 71.18 3.47
C GLU A 712 -34.18 69.98 3.98
N LEU A 713 -35.47 70.15 4.24
CA LEU A 713 -36.38 69.05 4.58
C LEU A 713 -36.58 68.08 3.40
N ILE A 714 -36.58 68.56 2.16
CA ILE A 714 -36.68 67.71 0.96
C ILE A 714 -35.36 66.95 0.72
N SER A 715 -34.19 67.57 0.87
CA SER A 715 -32.91 66.89 0.75
C SER A 715 -32.72 65.85 1.86
N ALA A 716 -33.02 66.19 3.12
CA ALA A 716 -32.96 65.24 4.24
C ALA A 716 -33.93 64.05 4.05
N ARG A 717 -35.11 64.26 3.44
CA ARG A 717 -36.01 63.16 3.06
C ARG A 717 -35.42 62.28 1.97
N ALA A 718 -34.83 62.86 0.92
CA ALA A 718 -34.19 62.11 -0.16
C ALA A 718 -32.96 61.32 0.33
N GLU A 719 -32.16 61.88 1.23
CA GLU A 719 -31.04 61.20 1.88
C GLU A 719 -31.51 60.05 2.77
N ARG A 720 -32.60 60.24 3.54
CA ARG A 720 -33.24 59.15 4.31
C ARG A 720 -33.74 58.03 3.40
N ASP A 721 -34.42 58.34 2.28
CA ASP A 721 -34.91 57.31 1.35
C ASP A 721 -33.77 56.59 0.63
N LYS A 722 -32.67 57.29 0.29
CA LYS A 722 -31.43 56.66 -0.20
C LYS A 722 -30.84 55.71 0.84
N MET A 723 -30.68 56.15 2.09
CA MET A 723 -30.17 55.32 3.20
C MET A 723 -31.05 54.10 3.45
N LEU A 724 -32.37 54.21 3.30
CA LEU A 724 -33.29 53.07 3.38
C LEU A 724 -33.11 52.08 2.22
N LEU A 725 -32.85 52.54 1.00
CA LEU A 725 -32.54 51.66 -0.14
C LEU A 725 -31.20 50.94 0.06
N GLU A 726 -30.17 51.63 0.58
CA GLU A 726 -28.88 51.02 0.90
C GLU A 726 -28.98 50.02 2.08
N ALA A 727 -29.82 50.30 3.08
CA ALA A 727 -30.14 49.39 4.17
C ALA A 727 -30.95 48.16 3.70
N ASN A 728 -31.91 48.34 2.78
CA ASN A 728 -32.68 47.24 2.20
C ASN A 728 -31.80 46.35 1.32
N PHE A 729 -30.95 46.93 0.46
CA PHE A 729 -30.04 46.16 -0.40
C PHE A 729 -29.00 45.36 0.41
N SER A 730 -28.44 45.96 1.47
CA SER A 730 -27.53 45.24 2.37
C SER A 730 -28.25 44.15 3.18
N LYS A 731 -29.51 44.35 3.58
CA LYS A 731 -30.35 43.31 4.15
C LYS A 731 -30.64 42.18 3.16
N GLU A 732 -31.08 42.48 1.94
CA GLU A 732 -31.37 41.48 0.89
C GLU A 732 -30.14 40.62 0.57
N ARG A 733 -28.95 41.21 0.61
CA ARG A 733 -27.67 40.48 0.46
C ARG A 733 -27.32 39.62 1.68
N LEU A 734 -27.69 40.01 2.89
CA LEU A 734 -27.58 39.13 4.07
C LEU A 734 -28.62 37.99 3.97
N ASP A 735 -29.85 38.29 3.56
CA ASP A 735 -30.91 37.30 3.34
C ASP A 735 -30.60 36.35 2.17
N SER A 736 -29.71 36.70 1.22
CA SER A 736 -29.19 35.77 0.21
C SER A 736 -28.10 34.87 0.78
N PHE A 737 -27.10 35.45 1.46
CA PHE A 737 -26.05 34.66 2.13
C PHE A 737 -26.62 33.68 3.17
N ILE A 738 -27.64 34.06 3.94
CA ILE A 738 -28.32 33.15 4.88
C ILE A 738 -28.94 31.96 4.14
N LYS A 739 -29.61 32.18 2.99
CA LYS A 739 -30.18 31.10 2.16
C LYS A 739 -29.10 30.22 1.53
N GLU A 740 -27.98 30.79 1.12
CA GLU A 740 -26.82 30.06 0.60
C GLU A 740 -26.20 29.17 1.70
N PHE A 741 -26.06 29.68 2.93
CA PHE A 741 -25.60 28.88 4.07
C PHE A 741 -26.62 27.81 4.49
N ASP A 742 -27.93 28.10 4.50
CA ASP A 742 -28.96 27.09 4.77
C ASP A 742 -28.97 25.97 3.71
N GLN A 743 -28.68 26.30 2.44
CA GLN A 743 -28.49 25.32 1.37
C GLN A 743 -27.22 24.49 1.59
N GLN A 744 -26.08 25.10 1.89
CA GLN A 744 -24.83 24.39 2.22
C GLN A 744 -25.02 23.47 3.43
N VAL A 745 -25.66 23.94 4.50
CA VAL A 745 -25.98 23.15 5.70
C VAL A 745 -26.95 22.00 5.36
N SER A 746 -27.84 22.17 4.39
CA SER A 746 -28.75 21.10 3.94
C SER A 746 -28.03 20.06 3.08
N ILE A 747 -27.11 20.47 2.22
CA ILE A 747 -26.23 19.58 1.44
C ILE A 747 -25.34 18.77 2.38
N LEU A 748 -24.62 19.43 3.30
CA LEU A 748 -23.76 18.79 4.30
C LEU A 748 -24.52 17.83 5.23
N LYS A 749 -25.79 18.10 5.54
CA LYS A 749 -26.67 17.15 6.26
C LYS A 749 -26.94 15.89 5.43
N HIS A 750 -27.22 16.04 4.13
CA HIS A 750 -27.50 14.92 3.24
C HIS A 750 -26.24 14.09 2.94
N GLU A 751 -25.10 14.74 2.68
CA GLU A 751 -23.79 14.09 2.55
C GLU A 751 -23.42 13.31 3.82
N LYS A 752 -23.63 13.89 5.01
CA LYS A 752 -23.44 13.20 6.29
C LYS A 752 -24.37 11.99 6.44
N GLU A 753 -25.62 12.07 5.98
CA GLU A 753 -26.54 10.93 6.01
C GLU A 753 -26.11 9.82 5.04
N ILE A 754 -25.64 10.17 3.84
CA ILE A 754 -25.07 9.23 2.87
C ILE A 754 -23.82 8.54 3.46
N LEU A 755 -22.90 9.30 4.06
CA LEU A 755 -21.69 8.78 4.71
C LEU A 755 -22.01 7.88 5.91
N VAL A 756 -22.98 8.25 6.75
CA VAL A 756 -23.46 7.38 7.84
C VAL A 756 -24.13 6.11 7.28
N SER A 757 -24.75 6.17 6.09
CA SER A 757 -25.31 4.97 5.43
C SER A 757 -24.23 4.05 4.87
N SER A 758 -23.11 4.59 4.34
CA SER A 758 -21.99 3.79 3.84
C SER A 758 -21.14 3.23 4.97
N GLU A 759 -20.91 4.00 6.05
CA GLU A 759 -20.28 3.53 7.28
C GLU A 759 -21.05 2.36 7.90
N LYS A 760 -22.40 2.45 7.98
CA LYS A 760 -23.26 1.33 8.44
C LYS A 760 -23.17 0.10 7.53
N ARG A 761 -23.04 0.28 6.21
CA ARG A 761 -22.88 -0.82 5.25
C ARG A 761 -21.52 -1.49 5.39
N ALA A 762 -20.44 -0.70 5.44
CA ALA A 762 -19.07 -1.18 5.60
C ALA A 762 -18.86 -1.86 6.96
N SER A 763 -19.42 -1.32 8.05
CA SER A 763 -19.33 -1.95 9.38
C SER A 763 -20.12 -3.26 9.46
N ALA A 764 -21.27 -3.38 8.80
CA ALA A 764 -21.99 -4.65 8.67
C ALA A 764 -21.23 -5.69 7.82
N GLU A 765 -20.57 -5.25 6.75
CA GLU A 765 -19.69 -6.11 5.94
C GLU A 765 -18.46 -6.58 6.74
N VAL A 766 -17.79 -5.68 7.46
CA VAL A 766 -16.68 -6.01 8.37
C VAL A 766 -17.11 -6.98 9.47
N GLN A 767 -18.32 -6.85 10.01
CA GLN A 767 -18.91 -7.82 10.95
C GLN A 767 -19.10 -9.18 10.28
N SER A 768 -19.72 -9.25 9.11
CA SER A 768 -19.92 -10.49 8.34
C SER A 768 -18.59 -11.18 7.98
N LEU A 769 -17.58 -10.42 7.57
CA LEU A 769 -16.23 -10.91 7.29
C LEU A 769 -15.54 -11.38 8.57
N THR A 770 -15.69 -10.67 9.68
CA THR A 770 -15.13 -11.05 10.99
C THR A 770 -15.78 -12.33 11.50
N GLU A 771 -17.09 -12.49 11.41
CA GLU A 771 -17.76 -13.75 11.69
C GLU A 771 -17.28 -14.88 10.76
N ARG A 772 -17.08 -14.60 9.46
CA ARG A 772 -16.55 -15.61 8.50
C ARG A 772 -15.13 -16.02 8.90
N VAL A 773 -14.29 -15.09 9.32
CA VAL A 773 -12.95 -15.38 9.86
C VAL A 773 -13.05 -16.21 11.14
N HIS A 774 -13.91 -15.88 12.10
CA HIS A 774 -14.11 -16.70 13.31
C HIS A 774 -14.63 -18.12 12.98
N ARG A 775 -15.57 -18.26 12.04
CA ARG A 775 -16.04 -19.56 11.55
C ARG A 775 -14.91 -20.36 10.89
N LEU A 776 -14.08 -19.72 10.07
CA LEU A 776 -12.90 -20.37 9.48
C LEU A 776 -11.84 -20.73 10.52
N GLN A 777 -11.58 -19.86 11.50
CA GLN A 777 -10.65 -20.09 12.61
C GLN A 777 -11.06 -21.34 13.40
N THR A 778 -12.31 -21.39 13.88
CA THR A 778 -12.83 -22.57 14.61
C THR A 778 -12.82 -23.83 13.74
N SER A 779 -13.06 -23.73 12.43
CA SER A 779 -12.91 -24.88 11.53
C SER A 779 -11.46 -25.36 11.43
N LEU A 780 -10.49 -24.44 11.35
CA LEU A 780 -9.06 -24.75 11.34
C LEU A 780 -8.63 -25.41 12.66
N ASP A 781 -9.07 -24.89 13.80
CA ASP A 781 -8.79 -25.46 15.12
C ASP A 781 -9.35 -26.89 15.25
N THR A 782 -10.55 -27.16 14.70
CA THR A 782 -11.11 -28.53 14.64
C THR A 782 -10.37 -29.46 13.67
N ILE A 783 -9.84 -28.93 12.56
CA ILE A 783 -9.03 -29.71 11.61
C ILE A 783 -7.66 -30.04 12.21
N GLN A 784 -7.01 -29.08 12.88
CA GLN A 784 -5.73 -29.25 13.55
C GLN A 784 -5.83 -30.28 14.69
N SER A 785 -6.81 -30.15 15.59
CA SER A 785 -7.02 -31.15 16.66
C SER A 785 -7.39 -32.53 16.10
N ALA A 786 -8.15 -32.62 15.00
CA ALA A 786 -8.38 -33.89 14.29
C ALA A 786 -7.12 -34.42 13.58
N GLU A 787 -6.18 -33.56 13.17
CA GLU A 787 -4.88 -33.96 12.62
C GLU A 787 -3.93 -34.47 13.70
N GLU A 788 -3.86 -33.81 14.85
CA GLU A 788 -3.11 -34.28 16.03
C GLU A 788 -3.61 -35.65 16.49
N ILE A 789 -4.93 -35.87 16.55
CA ILE A 789 -5.51 -37.18 16.87
C ILE A 789 -5.11 -38.23 15.81
N ARG A 790 -5.13 -37.89 14.51
CA ARG A 790 -4.68 -38.78 13.43
C ARG A 790 -3.18 -39.06 13.46
N GLU A 791 -2.34 -38.09 13.83
CA GLU A 791 -0.88 -38.26 13.97
C GLU A 791 -0.55 -39.11 15.19
N ASN A 792 -1.20 -38.87 16.33
CA ASN A 792 -1.09 -39.70 17.53
C ASN A 792 -1.55 -41.14 17.27
N GLY A 793 -2.62 -41.34 16.50
CA GLY A 793 -3.05 -42.66 16.02
C GLY A 793 -1.97 -43.35 15.19
N ARG A 794 -1.47 -42.68 14.14
CA ARG A 794 -0.38 -43.18 13.29
C ARG A 794 0.94 -43.40 14.05
N ALA A 795 1.20 -42.66 15.12
CA ALA A 795 2.36 -42.84 16.00
C ALA A 795 2.18 -44.04 16.96
N ALA A 796 0.97 -44.26 17.48
CA ALA A 796 0.64 -45.44 18.27
C ALA A 796 0.66 -46.73 17.42
N GLU A 797 0.26 -46.65 16.16
CA GLU A 797 0.33 -47.77 15.21
C GLU A 797 1.77 -48.09 14.80
N ARG A 798 2.61 -47.07 14.52
CA ARG A 798 4.07 -47.25 14.33
C ARG A 798 4.71 -47.95 15.54
N ARG A 799 4.44 -47.48 16.77
CA ARG A 799 4.97 -48.15 17.99
C ARG A 799 4.55 -49.62 18.09
N LYS A 800 3.29 -49.96 17.76
CA LYS A 800 2.84 -51.36 17.71
C LYS A 800 3.62 -52.16 16.65
N GLN A 801 3.83 -51.60 15.47
CA GLN A 801 4.63 -52.23 14.41
C GLN A 801 6.09 -52.43 14.84
N ASP A 802 6.71 -51.43 15.48
CA ASP A 802 8.06 -51.52 16.06
C ASP A 802 8.14 -52.61 17.13
N ASP A 803 7.14 -52.72 18.01
CA ASP A 803 7.10 -53.75 19.06
C ASP A 803 6.80 -55.15 18.52
N TYR A 804 5.99 -55.28 17.45
CA TYR A 804 5.85 -56.53 16.71
C TYR A 804 7.15 -56.92 15.97
N LEU A 805 7.86 -55.97 15.38
CA LEU A 805 9.17 -56.22 14.76
C LEU A 805 10.19 -56.68 15.81
N ARG A 806 10.28 -56.01 16.97
CA ARG A 806 11.12 -56.43 18.11
C ARG A 806 10.75 -57.79 18.68
N LEU A 807 9.49 -58.20 18.59
CA LEU A 807 9.07 -59.55 18.95
C LEU A 807 9.62 -60.55 17.93
N ILE A 808 9.34 -60.33 16.64
CA ILE A 808 9.84 -61.16 15.54
C ILE A 808 11.38 -61.25 15.55
N GLU A 809 12.11 -60.16 15.81
CA GLU A 809 13.57 -60.14 15.95
C GLU A 809 14.06 -61.00 17.12
N ARG A 810 13.35 -60.98 18.25
CA ARG A 810 13.67 -61.80 19.43
C ARG A 810 13.40 -63.27 19.15
N ASP A 811 12.23 -63.59 18.59
CA ASP A 811 11.83 -64.94 18.21
C ASP A 811 12.81 -65.52 17.16
N TRP A 812 13.27 -64.71 16.20
CA TRP A 812 14.34 -65.08 15.25
C TRP A 812 15.69 -65.27 15.92
N ALA A 813 16.05 -64.48 16.92
CA ALA A 813 17.30 -64.64 17.66
C ALA A 813 17.29 -65.92 18.52
N GLU A 814 16.14 -66.25 19.12
CA GLU A 814 15.91 -67.47 19.90
C GLU A 814 15.91 -68.70 18.97
N ALA A 815 15.13 -68.72 17.90
CA ALA A 815 15.14 -69.79 16.90
C ALA A 815 16.52 -70.00 16.25
N LYS A 816 17.30 -68.92 16.04
CA LYS A 816 18.69 -68.99 15.55
C LYS A 816 19.65 -69.58 16.60
N LYS A 817 19.42 -69.31 17.89
CA LYS A 817 20.16 -69.92 19.00
C LYS A 817 19.81 -71.41 19.12
N GLU A 818 18.54 -71.77 19.06
CA GLU A 818 18.09 -73.17 19.03
C GLU A 818 18.66 -73.94 17.84
N LEU A 819 18.63 -73.38 16.63
CA LEU A 819 19.21 -74.01 15.44
C LEU A 819 20.74 -74.16 15.55
N GLN A 820 21.42 -73.26 16.26
CA GLN A 820 22.85 -73.41 16.55
C GLN A 820 23.10 -74.46 17.63
N GLU A 821 22.29 -74.53 18.69
CA GLU A 821 22.34 -75.60 19.69
C GLU A 821 22.07 -76.96 19.06
N GLU A 822 21.06 -77.10 18.20
CA GLU A 822 20.78 -78.34 17.46
C GLU A 822 21.88 -78.70 16.46
N ARG A 823 22.57 -77.72 15.85
CA ARG A 823 23.79 -77.99 15.08
C ARG A 823 24.91 -78.55 15.95
N ASP A 824 25.09 -78.02 17.15
CA ASP A 824 26.16 -78.46 18.06
C ASP A 824 25.80 -79.78 18.78
N ARG A 825 24.51 -80.05 19.03
CA ARG A 825 23.98 -81.37 19.43
C ARG A 825 24.13 -82.38 18.30
N ALA A 826 23.80 -82.05 17.06
CA ALA A 826 24.02 -82.91 15.90
C ALA A 826 25.53 -83.21 15.70
N ARG A 827 26.41 -82.21 15.84
CA ARG A 827 27.87 -82.41 15.87
C ARG A 827 28.32 -83.30 17.02
N PHE A 828 27.74 -83.15 18.21
CA PHE A 828 28.02 -84.02 19.36
C PHE A 828 27.61 -85.47 19.07
N VAL A 829 26.42 -85.70 18.51
CA VAL A 829 25.95 -87.04 18.09
C VAL A 829 26.82 -87.60 16.96
N ASP A 830 27.28 -86.78 16.01
CA ASP A 830 28.18 -87.19 14.92
C ASP A 830 29.58 -87.58 15.46
N LEU A 831 30.08 -86.85 16.47
CA LEU A 831 31.31 -87.19 17.20
C LEU A 831 31.14 -88.42 18.09
N GLU A 832 29.99 -88.60 18.73
CA GLU A 832 29.66 -89.78 19.55
C GLU A 832 29.47 -91.02 18.66
N ALA A 833 28.89 -90.87 17.46
CA ALA A 833 28.81 -91.92 16.45
C ALA A 833 30.21 -92.33 15.96
N ARG A 834 31.10 -91.35 15.69
CA ARG A 834 32.52 -91.62 15.37
C ARG A 834 33.25 -92.28 16.54
N PHE A 835 32.97 -91.88 17.78
CA PHE A 835 33.55 -92.49 18.98
C PHE A 835 33.06 -93.95 19.17
N LYS A 836 31.76 -94.21 18.98
CA LYS A 836 31.18 -95.57 18.99
C LYS A 836 31.70 -96.43 17.83
N HIS A 837 31.97 -95.84 16.67
CA HIS A 837 32.57 -96.55 15.52
C HIS A 837 34.05 -96.86 15.75
N ALA A 838 34.82 -95.94 16.35
CA ALA A 838 36.19 -96.19 16.77
C ALA A 838 36.26 -97.26 17.87
N GLY A 839 35.39 -97.17 18.89
CA GLY A 839 35.27 -98.19 19.95
C GLY A 839 34.93 -99.58 19.41
N LYS A 840 33.96 -99.69 18.49
CA LYS A 840 33.65 -100.96 17.81
C LYS A 840 34.79 -101.49 16.93
N GLN A 841 35.74 -100.65 16.52
CA GLN A 841 36.93 -101.06 15.76
C GLN A 841 38.15 -101.35 16.66
N VAL A 842 38.05 -101.08 17.97
CA VAL A 842 39.01 -101.55 19.00
C VAL A 842 38.52 -102.84 19.66
N MET A 843 37.20 -103.08 19.71
CA MET A 843 36.61 -104.28 20.31
C MET A 843 36.48 -105.48 19.34
N THR A 844 37.33 -105.56 18.32
CA THR A 844 37.46 -106.75 17.45
C THR A 844 38.44 -107.77 18.03
N ASP A 845 38.21 -108.22 19.27
CA ASP A 845 38.54 -109.60 19.66
C ASP A 845 37.65 -110.07 20.82
N VAL A 846 37.46 -111.39 20.91
CA VAL A 846 36.82 -112.16 22.00
C VAL A 846 35.38 -111.74 22.41
N GLY A 847 34.41 -112.36 21.74
CA GLY A 847 33.72 -113.48 22.41
C GLY A 847 32.40 -113.26 23.19
N LYS A 848 31.30 -113.31 22.43
CA LYS A 848 30.17 -114.25 22.63
C LYS A 848 29.06 -114.05 23.69
N ASP A 849 27.88 -114.45 23.21
CA ASP A 849 26.68 -115.03 23.85
C ASP A 849 25.57 -114.11 24.41
N ASP A 850 24.35 -114.49 24.01
CA ASP A 850 23.00 -113.88 24.12
C ASP A 850 22.21 -114.47 25.33
N PRO A 851 20.90 -114.15 25.59
CA PRO A 851 20.07 -112.99 25.22
C PRO A 851 19.19 -112.46 26.42
N THR A 852 18.22 -111.57 26.14
CA THR A 852 16.79 -111.63 26.61
C THR A 852 16.20 -110.35 27.26
N VAL A 853 15.48 -109.57 26.43
CA VAL A 853 14.15 -108.95 26.67
C VAL A 853 13.77 -108.42 28.07
N LEU A 854 13.51 -107.11 28.15
CA LEU A 854 12.16 -106.58 28.50
C LEU A 854 12.02 -105.10 28.14
N SER A 855 11.15 -104.78 27.17
CA SER A 855 10.64 -103.45 26.87
C SER A 855 9.11 -103.45 26.99
N THR A 856 8.48 -102.28 27.22
CA THR A 856 7.10 -101.92 26.78
C THR A 856 6.58 -100.59 27.34
N HIS A 857 7.09 -100.08 28.47
CA HIS A 857 6.49 -98.89 29.11
C HIS A 857 6.88 -97.56 28.45
N GLU A 858 8.17 -97.38 28.16
CA GLU A 858 8.75 -96.12 27.66
C GLU A 858 8.09 -95.66 26.35
N THR A 859 7.92 -96.58 25.39
CA THR A 859 7.30 -96.28 24.08
C THR A 859 5.83 -95.86 24.17
N SER A 860 5.12 -96.20 25.25
CA SER A 860 3.74 -95.77 25.47
C SER A 860 3.67 -94.33 25.99
N GLU A 861 4.64 -93.91 26.81
CA GLU A 861 4.73 -92.52 27.29
C GLU A 861 5.22 -91.57 26.19
N GLU A 862 6.15 -92.01 25.35
CA GLU A 862 6.58 -91.28 24.15
C GLU A 862 5.40 -91.05 23.18
N LEU A 863 4.61 -92.09 22.89
CA LEU A 863 3.41 -91.97 22.05
C LEU A 863 2.32 -91.08 22.66
N TRP A 864 2.24 -90.97 23.99
CA TRP A 864 1.28 -90.06 24.64
C TRP A 864 1.74 -88.61 24.56
N LYS A 865 3.03 -88.33 24.82
CA LYS A 865 3.64 -86.99 24.67
C LYS A 865 3.52 -86.48 23.23
N VAL A 866 3.89 -87.29 22.23
CA VAL A 866 3.75 -86.96 20.81
C VAL A 866 2.28 -86.66 20.43
N LYS A 867 1.31 -87.30 21.10
CA LYS A 867 -0.12 -87.02 20.87
C LYS A 867 -0.59 -85.71 21.52
N GLU A 868 -0.08 -85.38 22.70
CA GLU A 868 -0.35 -84.10 23.38
C GLU A 868 0.26 -82.93 22.60
N GLU A 869 1.51 -83.07 22.14
CA GLU A 869 2.19 -82.14 21.25
C GLU A 869 1.45 -81.96 19.91
N LEU A 870 0.94 -83.06 19.32
CA LEU A 870 0.16 -83.00 18.06
C LEU A 870 -1.15 -82.22 18.22
N GLU A 871 -1.88 -82.38 19.33
CA GLU A 871 -3.12 -81.62 19.57
C GLU A 871 -2.81 -80.15 19.89
N LYS A 872 -1.68 -79.86 20.59
CA LYS A 872 -1.18 -78.50 20.81
C LYS A 872 -0.84 -77.77 19.51
N VAL A 873 -0.06 -78.39 18.62
CA VAL A 873 0.29 -77.84 17.28
C VAL A 873 -0.97 -77.59 16.43
N LYS A 874 -2.00 -78.42 16.61
CA LYS A 874 -3.29 -78.31 15.92
C LYS A 874 -4.16 -77.17 16.46
N ASP A 875 -4.08 -76.82 17.74
CA ASP A 875 -4.68 -75.61 18.31
C ASP A 875 -3.89 -74.35 17.96
N GLU A 876 -2.56 -74.40 17.92
CA GLU A 876 -1.72 -73.32 17.40
C GLU A 876 -2.03 -73.03 15.92
N ALA A 877 -2.27 -74.08 15.11
CA ALA A 877 -2.71 -73.95 13.72
C ALA A 877 -4.14 -73.38 13.57
N ARG A 878 -5.05 -73.66 14.53
CA ARG A 878 -6.39 -73.01 14.58
C ARG A 878 -6.26 -71.52 14.89
N ALA A 879 -5.49 -71.15 15.93
CA ALA A 879 -5.26 -69.76 16.29
C ALA A 879 -4.61 -68.96 15.13
N SER A 880 -3.59 -69.53 14.47
CA SER A 880 -2.95 -68.93 13.29
C SER A 880 -3.94 -68.68 12.14
N LYS A 881 -4.86 -69.61 11.89
CA LYS A 881 -5.94 -69.44 10.90
C LYS A 881 -6.91 -68.31 11.27
N ASP A 882 -7.29 -68.20 12.54
CA ASP A 882 -8.22 -67.16 12.99
C ASP A 882 -7.58 -65.76 12.99
N TYR A 883 -6.29 -65.65 13.32
CA TYR A 883 -5.51 -64.42 13.10
C TYR A 883 -5.43 -64.07 11.60
N MET A 884 -5.20 -65.04 10.71
CA MET A 884 -5.22 -64.80 9.25
C MET A 884 -6.57 -64.23 8.78
N LEU A 885 -7.69 -64.72 9.32
CA LEU A 885 -9.03 -64.20 9.01
C LEU A 885 -9.23 -62.77 9.55
N GLN A 886 -8.73 -62.47 10.76
CA GLN A 886 -8.75 -61.10 11.30
C GLN A 886 -7.92 -60.14 10.44
N TYR A 887 -6.68 -60.50 10.08
CA TYR A 887 -5.85 -59.70 9.17
C TYR A 887 -6.51 -59.49 7.80
N LYS A 888 -7.24 -60.50 7.29
CA LYS A 888 -7.96 -60.39 6.03
C LYS A 888 -9.14 -59.40 6.10
N GLU A 889 -9.90 -59.40 7.19
CA GLU A 889 -11.00 -58.41 7.33
C GLU A 889 -10.47 -57.01 7.62
N VAL A 890 -9.37 -56.86 8.38
CA VAL A 890 -8.68 -55.57 8.58
C VAL A 890 -8.12 -55.02 7.25
N ALA A 891 -7.49 -55.87 6.44
CA ALA A 891 -7.05 -55.49 5.10
C ALA A 891 -8.24 -55.04 4.23
N ARG A 892 -9.37 -55.75 4.31
CA ARG A 892 -10.61 -55.40 3.59
C ARG A 892 -11.22 -54.08 4.06
N THR A 893 -11.24 -53.78 5.36
CA THR A 893 -11.70 -52.48 5.86
C THR A 893 -10.77 -51.36 5.47
N ASN A 894 -9.45 -51.60 5.44
CA ASN A 894 -8.46 -50.61 5.01
C ASN A 894 -8.56 -50.35 3.50
N GLU A 895 -8.81 -51.37 2.67
CA GLU A 895 -9.08 -51.22 1.24
C GLU A 895 -10.36 -50.38 0.97
N ILE A 896 -11.42 -50.58 1.76
CA ILE A 896 -12.65 -49.78 1.68
C ILE A 896 -12.40 -48.33 2.12
N ALA A 897 -11.65 -48.12 3.22
CA ALA A 897 -11.31 -46.78 3.70
C ALA A 897 -10.42 -46.02 2.70
N LEU A 898 -9.42 -46.69 2.10
CA LEU A 898 -8.61 -46.12 1.02
C LEU A 898 -9.48 -45.70 -0.17
N LYS A 899 -10.39 -46.56 -0.64
CA LYS A 899 -11.31 -46.22 -1.73
C LYS A 899 -12.25 -45.06 -1.41
N GLN A 900 -12.67 -44.92 -0.16
CA GLN A 900 -13.43 -43.74 0.28
C GLN A 900 -12.57 -42.46 0.28
N ILE A 901 -11.31 -42.55 0.69
CA ILE A 901 -10.35 -41.43 0.64
C ILE A 901 -10.01 -41.06 -0.81
N GLU A 902 -9.83 -42.04 -1.70
CA GLU A 902 -9.61 -41.84 -3.15
C GLU A 902 -10.80 -41.11 -3.80
N ILE A 903 -12.04 -41.55 -3.51
CA ILE A 903 -13.26 -40.89 -4.01
C ILE A 903 -13.38 -39.47 -3.45
N ALA A 904 -13.11 -39.26 -2.15
CA ALA A 904 -13.12 -37.93 -1.56
C ALA A 904 -12.05 -37.01 -2.17
N HIS A 905 -10.84 -37.53 -2.39
CA HIS A 905 -9.74 -36.79 -3.01
C HIS A 905 -10.04 -36.44 -4.48
N GLU A 906 -10.61 -37.35 -5.26
CA GLU A 906 -10.98 -37.06 -6.66
C GLU A 906 -12.16 -36.08 -6.73
N ASN A 907 -13.11 -36.13 -5.79
CA ASN A 907 -14.15 -35.11 -5.64
C ASN A 907 -13.54 -33.73 -5.34
N TYR A 908 -12.70 -33.60 -4.31
CA TYR A 908 -11.99 -32.36 -3.96
C TYR A 908 -11.12 -31.84 -5.11
N LYS A 909 -10.46 -32.74 -5.86
CA LYS A 909 -9.71 -32.41 -7.07
C LYS A 909 -10.62 -31.89 -8.18
N SER A 910 -11.82 -32.45 -8.35
CA SER A 910 -12.83 -31.92 -9.28
C SER A 910 -13.36 -30.54 -8.87
N GLU A 911 -13.51 -30.29 -7.57
CA GLU A 911 -13.95 -29.00 -7.01
C GLU A 911 -12.84 -27.95 -7.12
N ALA A 912 -11.60 -28.31 -6.79
CA ALA A 912 -10.43 -27.47 -6.99
C ALA A 912 -10.20 -27.14 -8.47
N LEU A 913 -10.45 -28.08 -9.40
CA LEU A 913 -10.40 -27.81 -10.83
C LEU A 913 -11.53 -26.87 -11.29
N LYS A 914 -12.76 -27.01 -10.79
CA LYS A 914 -13.87 -26.08 -11.08
C LYS A 914 -13.62 -24.68 -10.51
N LEU A 915 -13.12 -24.58 -9.28
CA LEU A 915 -12.73 -23.32 -8.65
C LEU A 915 -11.55 -22.68 -9.39
N LYS A 916 -10.56 -23.48 -9.80
CA LYS A 916 -9.46 -23.02 -10.65
C LYS A 916 -9.99 -22.50 -11.99
N GLN A 917 -10.90 -23.20 -12.65
CA GLN A 917 -11.52 -22.74 -13.91
C GLN A 917 -12.28 -21.43 -13.70
N ALA A 918 -13.13 -21.34 -12.68
CA ALA A 918 -13.84 -20.10 -12.36
C ALA A 918 -12.88 -18.91 -12.09
N LEU A 919 -11.75 -19.14 -11.41
CA LEU A 919 -10.71 -18.13 -11.20
C LEU A 919 -9.90 -17.84 -12.47
N GLU A 920 -9.67 -18.81 -13.36
CA GLU A 920 -9.04 -18.59 -14.67
C GLU A 920 -9.97 -17.84 -15.62
N ASP A 921 -11.28 -18.04 -15.52
CA ASP A 921 -12.33 -17.30 -16.25
C ASP A 921 -12.52 -15.88 -15.70
N GLU A 922 -12.53 -15.70 -14.37
CA GLU A 922 -12.53 -14.39 -13.71
C GLU A 922 -11.26 -13.60 -14.03
N VAL A 923 -10.08 -14.25 -13.97
CA VAL A 923 -8.81 -13.64 -14.39
C VAL A 923 -8.78 -13.36 -15.90
N GLN A 924 -9.47 -14.14 -16.74
CA GLN A 924 -9.64 -13.81 -18.16
C GLN A 924 -10.60 -12.63 -18.37
N SER A 925 -11.68 -12.52 -17.59
CA SER A 925 -12.60 -11.39 -17.62
C SER A 925 -11.92 -10.10 -17.16
N LEU A 926 -11.20 -10.13 -16.03
CA LEU A 926 -10.36 -9.04 -15.53
C LEU A 926 -9.22 -8.71 -16.49
N LYS A 927 -8.61 -9.69 -17.17
CA LYS A 927 -7.64 -9.43 -18.25
C LYS A 927 -8.30 -8.84 -19.50
N GLY A 928 -9.55 -9.17 -19.79
CA GLY A 928 -10.37 -8.53 -20.81
C GLY A 928 -10.53 -7.05 -20.48
N GLN A 929 -11.12 -6.73 -19.33
CA GLN A 929 -11.25 -5.37 -18.81
C GLN A 929 -9.90 -4.63 -18.78
N ILE A 930 -8.80 -5.26 -18.33
CA ILE A 930 -7.46 -4.63 -18.31
C ILE A 930 -6.82 -4.50 -19.71
N LEU A 931 -7.15 -5.38 -20.67
CA LEU A 931 -6.69 -5.27 -22.05
C LEU A 931 -7.45 -4.12 -22.73
N ASN A 932 -8.77 -4.14 -22.63
CA ASN A 932 -9.67 -3.12 -23.11
C ASN A 932 -9.25 -1.74 -22.54
N LEU A 933 -9.15 -1.59 -21.20
CA LEU A 933 -8.60 -0.40 -20.52
C LEU A 933 -7.27 0.10 -21.13
N LYS A 934 -6.36 -0.80 -21.53
CA LYS A 934 -5.06 -0.42 -22.12
C LYS A 934 -5.13 -0.08 -23.61
N GLU A 935 -5.97 -0.77 -24.37
CA GLU A 935 -6.27 -0.42 -25.76
C GLU A 935 -7.04 0.92 -25.83
N ALA A 936 -7.68 1.29 -24.72
CA ALA A 936 -8.33 2.56 -24.40
C ALA A 936 -7.46 3.55 -23.60
N MET A 937 -6.16 3.31 -23.41
CA MET A 937 -5.23 4.27 -22.79
C MET A 937 -4.08 4.64 -23.75
N ARG A 938 -3.80 3.74 -24.70
CA ARG A 938 -3.46 4.13 -26.08
C ARG A 938 -4.65 4.84 -26.72
#